data_AF-A0A2E9SZA0-F1
#
_entry.id   AF-A0A2E9SZA0-F1
#
_cell.length_a   1.000
_cell.length_b   1.000
_cell.length_c   1.000
_cell.angle_alpha   90.00
_cell.angle_beta   90.00
_cell.angle_gamma   90.00
#
_symmetry.space_group_name_H-M   'P 1'
#
loop_
_entity.id
_entity.type
_entity.pdbx_description
1 polymer ?
#
loop_
_entity_poly.entity_id
_entity_poly.type
_entity_poly.pdbx_seq_one_letter_code
_entity_poly.pdbx_strand_id
1 'polypeptide(L)'
;MKNNTTVPTTYIPLEKFHIVPITGLTPENLKYSAKKTIRDREKIPHTTKLNILAKNLGIKGGFANYEKEFEEKLKPFMVKNNLYKRVNLLEHKHRGMQLGYTQFTHQQVSERLFYSKGQMPSKLFTGHDFDFSGVLAWDMHDLYEVLAKDKYWEYIFIQKLHIKLFCDDSFELDKYVEAMKEYYLVDFNEERFKKLLSLDLNTKISLTKRLTGNLPSIFDSATNNSDEAFTQTAEFEEVMVSISDLIIISNMFEIGGCYNLLGNNLTNFYDHAFGSDVEVYYENSMSSDESEVYIKSAQFLQKILNQRFQQSNKGWVQVIPYNDNLIFLTDENGNYDFVIKNQRDKVFSHQIYGDYLKRADIPSFIEDYRFKRWEYFNYKGNRELDSHLAEQHYYANGGLAKNYPGQHVILQNYYKTSGDYIIESRSSNKRLHGFKKVKLAEKELMVSELITIDELNDFLHKNHEYFATRKGDSLPPLNSETDKNLAATCTFYDVLAYINWAEKETNVPLRLLAYDEYLAVRDNEVGKSAHFNKGRDMTFHTPDGRQYPGHPPYMNESDFDALTLRFSENLTNFEKNGLEFIDSNFFAEWLLEGVSIRSASLTSFYGDDYIIRASGPRDCTGKYKGVKTGFRLCYEIGQ
;
A
#
# COMPACT_ATOMS: atom_id res chain seq x y z
N MET A 1 13.73 -26.67 14.25
CA MET A 1 13.27 -27.04 12.89
C MET A 1 12.97 -25.76 12.13
N LYS A 2 13.87 -25.32 11.25
CA LYS A 2 13.56 -24.29 10.25
C LYS A 2 12.78 -25.01 9.16
N ASN A 3 11.46 -24.84 9.11
CA ASN A 3 10.67 -25.27 7.96
C ASN A 3 11.14 -24.42 6.77
N ASN A 4 12.02 -24.96 5.93
CA ASN A 4 12.25 -24.45 4.58
C ASN A 4 10.99 -24.75 3.76
N THR A 5 9.91 -24.02 4.03
CA THR A 5 8.75 -24.00 3.13
C THR A 5 9.06 -22.98 2.04
N THR A 6 9.20 -23.46 0.81
CA THR A 6 9.18 -22.64 -0.42
C THR A 6 7.86 -21.87 -0.57
N VAL A 7 6.83 -22.24 0.19
CA VAL A 7 5.54 -21.55 0.23
C VAL A 7 5.58 -20.34 1.15
N PRO A 8 5.18 -19.14 0.69
CA PRO A 8 5.15 -17.94 1.51
C PRO A 8 4.15 -18.08 2.66
N THR A 9 4.46 -17.41 3.78
CA THR A 9 3.52 -17.27 4.89
C THR A 9 2.47 -16.23 4.55
N THR A 10 1.19 -16.59 4.59
CA THR A 10 0.07 -15.65 4.47
C THR A 10 -0.48 -15.30 5.85
N TYR A 11 -1.39 -14.34 5.93
CA TYR A 11 -1.89 -13.82 7.20
C TYR A 11 -3.41 -13.70 7.21
N ILE A 12 -4.02 -13.93 8.38
CA ILE A 12 -5.43 -13.64 8.62
C ILE A 12 -5.51 -12.46 9.60
N PRO A 13 -6.10 -11.31 9.19
CA PRO A 13 -6.41 -10.24 10.11
C PRO A 13 -7.53 -10.69 11.05
N LEU A 14 -7.36 -10.41 12.34
CA LEU A 14 -8.39 -10.60 13.36
C LEU A 14 -8.90 -9.24 13.85
N GLU A 15 -9.97 -9.30 14.63
CA GLU A 15 -10.45 -8.17 15.42
C GLU A 15 -9.33 -7.58 16.32
N LYS A 16 -9.51 -6.32 16.74
CA LYS A 16 -8.58 -5.60 17.63
C LYS A 16 -7.17 -5.55 17.06
N PHE A 17 -7.06 -5.43 15.74
CA PHE A 17 -5.84 -5.31 14.96
C PHE A 17 -4.82 -6.45 15.16
N HIS A 18 -5.26 -7.66 15.53
CA HIS A 18 -4.35 -8.81 15.62
C HIS A 18 -4.11 -9.44 14.24
N ILE A 19 -2.94 -10.02 14.01
CA ILE A 19 -2.61 -10.67 12.73
C ILE A 19 -2.06 -12.07 13.01
N VAL A 20 -2.65 -13.09 12.40
CA VAL A 20 -2.20 -14.48 12.58
C VAL A 20 -1.50 -14.98 11.32
N PRO A 21 -0.23 -15.43 11.39
CA PRO A 21 0.42 -16.07 10.25
C PRO A 21 -0.19 -17.45 10.00
N ILE A 22 -0.36 -17.85 8.74
CA ILE A 22 -0.82 -19.18 8.34
C ILE A 22 0.31 -19.90 7.63
N THR A 23 0.69 -21.05 8.20
CA THR A 23 1.82 -21.87 7.70
C THR A 23 1.38 -23.26 7.25
N GLY A 24 0.13 -23.65 7.47
CA GLY A 24 -0.42 -24.95 7.10
C GLY A 24 -1.80 -25.17 7.72
N LEU A 25 -2.41 -26.31 7.41
CA LEU A 25 -3.75 -26.71 7.85
C LEU A 25 -3.74 -27.85 8.89
N THR A 26 -2.58 -28.33 9.34
CA THR A 26 -2.60 -29.31 10.44
C THR A 26 -3.01 -28.62 11.75
N PRO A 27 -3.65 -29.32 12.70
CA PRO A 27 -3.89 -28.78 14.03
C PRO A 27 -2.63 -28.21 14.69
N GLU A 28 -1.48 -28.84 14.48
CA GLU A 28 -0.18 -28.39 14.98
C GLU A 28 0.24 -27.05 14.34
N ASN A 29 0.05 -26.90 13.02
CA ASN A 29 0.33 -25.64 12.34
C ASN A 29 -0.58 -24.52 12.86
N LEU A 30 -1.88 -24.78 13.07
CA LEU A 30 -2.78 -23.77 13.61
C LEU A 30 -2.47 -23.41 15.08
N LYS A 31 -2.08 -24.39 15.90
CA LYS A 31 -1.55 -24.14 17.26
C LYS A 31 -0.30 -23.25 17.22
N TYR A 32 0.61 -23.52 16.29
CA TYR A 32 1.80 -22.69 16.08
C TYR A 32 1.44 -21.27 15.63
N SER A 33 0.56 -21.13 14.63
CA SER A 33 0.03 -19.86 14.12
C SER A 33 -0.58 -19.01 15.23
N ALA A 34 -1.45 -19.59 16.06
CA ALA A 34 -2.07 -18.90 17.18
C ALA A 34 -1.06 -18.48 18.27
N LYS A 35 0.10 -19.15 18.40
CA LYS A 35 1.19 -18.71 19.28
C LYS A 35 2.00 -17.56 18.66
N LYS A 36 2.13 -17.53 17.34
CA LYS A 36 2.90 -16.53 16.57
C LYS A 36 2.09 -15.30 16.12
N THR A 37 0.90 -15.11 16.69
CA THR A 37 0.07 -13.94 16.43
C THR A 37 0.81 -12.64 16.73
N ILE A 38 0.80 -11.72 15.77
CA ILE A 38 1.30 -10.36 15.93
C ILE A 38 0.20 -9.55 16.62
N ARG A 39 0.40 -9.34 17.92
CA ARG A 39 -0.52 -8.65 18.82
C ARG A 39 -0.43 -7.13 18.65
N ASP A 40 -1.55 -6.45 18.87
CA ASP A 40 -1.59 -4.99 19.03
C ASP A 40 -1.59 -4.61 20.52
N ARG A 41 -2.62 -3.90 21.02
CA ARG A 41 -2.79 -3.65 22.45
C ARG A 41 -3.37 -4.83 23.21
N GLU A 42 -4.60 -5.20 22.90
CA GLU A 42 -5.38 -6.09 23.77
C GLU A 42 -4.83 -7.51 23.81
N LYS A 43 -4.99 -8.22 24.93
CA LYS A 43 -4.59 -9.63 25.03
C LYS A 43 -5.74 -10.53 24.58
N ILE A 44 -5.59 -11.21 23.45
CA ILE A 44 -6.53 -12.27 23.04
C ILE A 44 -6.08 -13.64 23.59
N PRO A 45 -6.91 -14.35 24.36
CA PRO A 45 -6.60 -15.70 24.85
C PRO A 45 -6.25 -16.68 23.72
N HIS A 46 -5.38 -17.65 24.01
CA HIS A 46 -4.93 -18.62 23.01
C HIS A 46 -6.08 -19.44 22.41
N THR A 47 -7.00 -19.91 23.25
CA THR A 47 -8.19 -20.68 22.85
C THR A 47 -9.10 -19.87 21.93
N THR A 48 -9.31 -18.58 22.23
CA THR A 48 -10.07 -17.67 21.38
C THR A 48 -9.45 -17.52 20.00
N LYS A 49 -8.12 -17.35 19.92
CA LYS A 49 -7.40 -17.28 18.64
C LYS A 49 -7.59 -18.55 17.81
N LEU A 50 -7.52 -19.73 18.44
CA LEU A 50 -7.74 -21.02 17.78
C LEU A 50 -9.18 -21.16 17.25
N ASN A 51 -10.18 -20.75 18.02
CA ASN A 51 -11.57 -20.77 17.58
C ASN A 51 -11.83 -19.80 16.42
N ILE A 52 -11.22 -18.61 16.45
CA ILE A 52 -11.30 -17.66 15.34
C ILE A 52 -10.65 -18.23 14.08
N LEU A 53 -9.50 -18.91 14.19
CA LEU A 53 -8.86 -19.59 13.05
C LEU A 53 -9.76 -20.67 12.45
N ALA A 54 -10.33 -21.55 13.28
CA ALA A 54 -11.26 -22.58 12.83
C ALA A 54 -12.45 -21.98 12.05
N LYS A 55 -13.02 -20.90 12.57
CA LYS A 55 -14.12 -20.16 11.90
C LYS A 55 -13.69 -19.54 10.57
N ASN A 56 -12.48 -18.98 10.48
CA ASN A 56 -11.96 -18.41 9.23
C ASN A 56 -11.71 -19.47 8.16
N LEU A 57 -11.50 -20.73 8.54
CA LEU A 57 -11.42 -21.89 7.63
C LEU A 57 -12.79 -22.48 7.28
N GLY A 58 -13.89 -21.83 7.68
CA GLY A 58 -15.26 -22.27 7.39
C GLY A 58 -15.78 -23.38 8.30
N ILE A 59 -15.06 -23.72 9.38
CA ILE A 59 -15.44 -24.82 10.26
C ILE A 59 -16.35 -24.31 11.38
N LYS A 60 -17.51 -24.96 11.55
CA LYS A 60 -18.47 -24.63 12.61
C LYS A 60 -18.03 -25.22 13.95
N GLY A 61 -18.14 -24.41 15.00
CA GLY A 61 -17.74 -24.77 16.36
C GLY A 61 -16.36 -24.23 16.74
N GLY A 62 -15.77 -24.78 17.80
CA GLY A 62 -14.44 -24.41 18.29
C GLY A 62 -13.32 -25.23 17.67
N PHE A 63 -12.10 -25.02 18.13
CA PHE A 63 -10.91 -25.70 17.62
C PHE A 63 -10.93 -27.23 17.80
N ALA A 64 -11.61 -27.75 18.83
CA ALA A 64 -11.81 -29.21 18.97
C ALA A 64 -12.60 -29.80 17.80
N ASN A 65 -13.59 -29.07 17.27
CA ASN A 65 -14.29 -29.49 16.06
C ASN A 65 -13.39 -29.43 14.84
N TYR A 66 -12.46 -28.47 14.78
CA TYR A 66 -11.47 -28.41 13.71
C TYR A 66 -10.57 -29.65 13.71
N GLU A 67 -10.09 -30.09 14.87
CA GLU A 67 -9.27 -31.31 14.97
C GLU A 67 -10.02 -32.54 14.44
N LYS A 68 -11.31 -32.66 14.77
CA LYS A 68 -12.18 -33.72 14.26
C LYS A 68 -12.42 -33.60 12.75
N GLU A 69 -12.77 -32.41 12.25
CA GLU A 69 -13.01 -32.13 10.83
C GLU A 69 -11.75 -32.39 9.99
N PHE A 70 -10.57 -32.08 10.54
CA PHE A 70 -9.29 -32.32 9.88
C PHE A 70 -9.08 -33.80 9.59
N GLU A 71 -9.21 -34.67 10.60
CA GLU A 71 -8.98 -36.11 10.45
C GLU A 71 -10.12 -36.81 9.68
N GLU A 72 -11.37 -36.45 9.95
CA GLU A 72 -12.53 -37.16 9.39
C GLU A 72 -12.95 -36.69 7.99
N LYS A 73 -12.60 -35.46 7.59
CA LYS A 73 -13.07 -34.89 6.33
C LYS A 73 -11.95 -34.27 5.49
N LEU A 74 -11.17 -33.33 6.05
CA LEU A 74 -10.20 -32.57 5.26
C LEU A 74 -9.07 -33.47 4.73
N LYS A 75 -8.51 -34.31 5.59
CA LYS A 75 -7.44 -35.24 5.19
C LYS A 75 -7.93 -36.29 4.19
N PRO A 76 -9.09 -36.97 4.37
CA PRO A 76 -9.69 -37.80 3.33
C PRO A 76 -9.96 -37.06 2.02
N PHE A 77 -10.42 -35.80 2.09
CA PHE A 77 -10.62 -34.96 0.91
C PHE A 77 -9.32 -34.70 0.16
N MET A 78 -8.24 -34.39 0.88
CA MET A 78 -6.91 -34.19 0.29
C MET A 78 -6.42 -35.47 -0.40
N VAL A 79 -6.54 -36.63 0.25
CA VAL A 79 -6.18 -37.93 -0.36
C VAL A 79 -7.02 -38.22 -1.61
N LYS A 80 -8.34 -38.03 -1.54
CA LYS A 80 -9.25 -38.24 -2.68
C LYS A 80 -8.89 -37.38 -3.90
N ASN A 81 -8.38 -36.17 -3.67
CA ASN A 81 -8.02 -35.22 -4.71
C ASN A 81 -6.50 -35.21 -5.04
N ASN A 82 -5.74 -36.22 -4.61
CA ASN A 82 -4.30 -36.34 -4.86
C ASN A 82 -3.44 -35.17 -4.34
N LEU A 83 -3.85 -34.53 -3.24
CA LEU A 83 -3.15 -33.39 -2.64
C LEU A 83 -2.06 -33.87 -1.67
N TYR A 84 -0.89 -34.25 -2.20
CA TYR A 84 0.15 -34.95 -1.44
C TYR A 84 1.23 -34.03 -0.88
N LYS A 85 1.74 -33.11 -1.69
CA LYS A 85 2.91 -32.28 -1.33
C LYS A 85 2.60 -30.81 -1.47
N ARG A 86 2.73 -30.06 -0.37
CA ARG A 86 2.53 -28.61 -0.42
C ARG A 86 3.71 -27.90 -1.10
N VAL A 87 3.44 -27.11 -2.14
CA VAL A 87 4.42 -26.25 -2.84
C VAL A 87 3.80 -24.89 -3.19
N ASN A 88 4.60 -23.93 -3.64
CA ASN A 88 4.09 -22.64 -4.10
C ASN A 88 3.65 -22.74 -5.56
N LEU A 89 2.35 -22.94 -5.79
CA LEU A 89 1.78 -23.05 -7.14
C LEU A 89 1.56 -21.69 -7.82
N LEU A 90 2.03 -20.61 -7.22
CA LEU A 90 1.97 -19.25 -7.78
C LEU A 90 3.37 -18.72 -8.15
N GLU A 91 4.45 -19.46 -7.83
CA GLU A 91 5.81 -19.05 -8.17
C GLU A 91 6.19 -19.47 -9.59
N HIS A 92 6.82 -18.54 -10.32
CA HIS A 92 7.32 -18.79 -11.66
C HIS A 92 8.70 -19.42 -11.61
N LYS A 93 8.87 -20.57 -12.28
CA LYS A 93 10.19 -21.18 -12.48
C LYS A 93 11.02 -20.42 -13.53
N HIS A 94 10.38 -20.01 -14.61
CA HIS A 94 10.93 -19.16 -15.66
C HIS A 94 10.14 -17.86 -15.67
N ARG A 95 10.78 -16.70 -15.49
CA ARG A 95 10.06 -15.43 -15.35
C ARG A 95 9.74 -14.84 -16.72
N GLY A 96 8.49 -14.43 -16.95
CA GLY A 96 8.07 -13.66 -18.13
C GLY A 96 8.23 -12.16 -17.97
N MET A 97 9.34 -11.69 -17.36
CA MET A 97 9.52 -10.26 -17.04
C MET A 97 9.48 -9.36 -18.28
N GLN A 98 9.94 -9.88 -19.41
CA GLN A 98 10.00 -9.21 -20.71
C GLN A 98 8.61 -8.92 -21.27
N LEU A 99 7.61 -9.71 -20.90
CA LEU A 99 6.20 -9.50 -21.25
C LEU A 99 5.43 -8.77 -20.16
N GLY A 100 6.09 -8.28 -19.11
CA GLY A 100 5.42 -7.64 -17.98
C GLY A 100 4.64 -8.60 -17.08
N TYR A 101 4.74 -9.93 -17.29
CA TYR A 101 4.01 -10.88 -16.43
C TYR A 101 4.72 -11.09 -15.10
N THR A 102 4.04 -10.71 -14.02
CA THR A 102 4.49 -10.92 -12.66
C THR A 102 3.64 -11.99 -11.96
N GLN A 103 4.25 -12.67 -10.99
CA GLN A 103 3.58 -13.72 -10.23
C GLN A 103 2.40 -13.15 -9.43
N PHE A 104 1.28 -13.86 -9.41
CA PHE A 104 0.14 -13.50 -8.58
C PHE A 104 0.43 -13.81 -7.11
N THR A 105 -0.08 -12.95 -6.22
CA THR A 105 -0.05 -13.24 -4.79
C THR A 105 -1.19 -14.18 -4.38
N HIS A 106 -0.99 -14.93 -3.30
CA HIS A 106 -2.05 -15.70 -2.66
C HIS A 106 -3.27 -14.84 -2.28
N GLN A 107 -3.06 -13.56 -1.97
CA GLN A 107 -4.14 -12.63 -1.69
C GLN A 107 -4.97 -12.34 -2.95
N GLN A 108 -4.34 -11.98 -4.07
CA GLN A 108 -5.04 -11.73 -5.34
C GLN A 108 -5.84 -12.96 -5.79
N VAL A 109 -5.22 -14.15 -5.78
CA VAL A 109 -5.89 -15.41 -6.15
C VAL A 109 -7.07 -15.71 -5.22
N SER A 110 -6.87 -15.55 -3.90
CA SER A 110 -7.97 -15.70 -2.93
C SER A 110 -9.12 -14.76 -3.25
N GLU A 111 -8.82 -13.48 -3.45
CA GLU A 111 -9.83 -12.45 -3.65
C GLU A 111 -10.61 -12.67 -4.95
N ARG A 112 -9.91 -13.02 -6.05
CA ARG A 112 -10.52 -13.46 -7.30
C ARG A 112 -11.47 -14.63 -7.10
N LEU A 113 -11.03 -15.69 -6.43
CA LEU A 113 -11.83 -16.92 -6.35
C LEU A 113 -13.04 -16.76 -5.41
N PHE A 114 -12.92 -16.01 -4.32
CA PHE A 114 -14.00 -15.87 -3.33
C PHE A 114 -14.95 -14.68 -3.57
N TYR A 115 -14.56 -13.66 -4.34
CA TYR A 115 -15.33 -12.42 -4.52
C TYR A 115 -15.69 -12.07 -5.96
N SER A 116 -15.25 -12.84 -6.96
CA SER A 116 -15.72 -12.60 -8.33
C SER A 116 -17.19 -12.98 -8.50
N LYS A 117 -17.88 -12.17 -9.31
CA LYS A 117 -19.22 -12.47 -9.82
C LYS A 117 -19.06 -13.47 -10.96
N GLY A 118 -19.69 -14.64 -10.87
CA GLY A 118 -19.66 -15.66 -11.92
C GLY A 118 -19.45 -17.08 -11.39
N GLN A 119 -19.29 -18.03 -12.31
CA GLN A 119 -18.99 -19.42 -11.97
C GLN A 119 -17.54 -19.55 -11.48
N MET A 120 -17.34 -20.29 -10.39
CA MET A 120 -16.00 -20.64 -9.88
C MET A 120 -15.22 -21.39 -10.97
N PRO A 121 -14.05 -20.91 -11.41
CA PRO A 121 -13.22 -21.60 -12.40
C PRO A 121 -12.79 -22.98 -11.90
N SER A 122 -12.68 -23.95 -12.81
CA SER A 122 -12.07 -25.26 -12.51
C SER A 122 -10.57 -25.26 -12.79
N LYS A 123 -10.06 -24.31 -13.58
CA LYS A 123 -8.63 -24.04 -13.75
C LYS A 123 -8.31 -22.55 -13.77
N LEU A 124 -7.13 -22.22 -13.26
CA LEU A 124 -6.57 -20.87 -13.24
C LEU A 124 -5.14 -20.94 -13.80
N PHE A 125 -4.78 -20.00 -14.68
CA PHE A 125 -3.40 -19.85 -15.12
C PHE A 125 -2.64 -19.00 -14.10
N THR A 126 -1.57 -19.57 -13.55
CA THR A 126 -0.70 -18.95 -12.54
C THR A 126 0.74 -18.80 -13.00
N GLY A 127 1.07 -19.28 -14.22
CA GLY A 127 2.44 -19.34 -14.71
C GLY A 127 3.30 -20.44 -14.08
N HIS A 128 2.76 -21.24 -13.16
CA HIS A 128 3.48 -22.33 -12.51
C HIS A 128 4.01 -23.35 -13.51
N ASP A 129 5.32 -23.57 -13.52
CA ASP A 129 6.04 -24.43 -14.48
C ASP A 129 5.84 -24.07 -15.96
N PHE A 130 5.24 -22.91 -16.28
CA PHE A 130 5.22 -22.40 -17.64
C PHE A 130 6.62 -21.89 -18.02
N ASP A 131 7.03 -22.21 -19.25
CA ASP A 131 8.32 -21.79 -19.78
C ASP A 131 8.15 -20.51 -20.60
N PHE A 132 8.50 -19.38 -19.98
CA PHE A 132 8.53 -18.07 -20.65
C PHE A 132 9.81 -17.83 -21.46
N SER A 133 10.70 -18.82 -21.60
CA SER A 133 11.92 -18.68 -22.40
C SER A 133 11.66 -18.77 -23.91
N GLY A 134 12.73 -18.74 -24.71
CA GLY A 134 12.64 -18.74 -26.17
C GLY A 134 12.12 -17.40 -26.70
N VAL A 135 11.18 -17.45 -27.65
CA VAL A 135 10.64 -16.24 -28.31
C VAL A 135 9.98 -15.29 -27.31
N LEU A 136 9.27 -15.81 -26.31
CA LEU A 136 8.59 -14.97 -25.30
C LEU A 136 9.55 -14.23 -24.37
N ALA A 137 10.84 -14.59 -24.37
CA ALA A 137 11.89 -13.89 -23.64
C ALA A 137 12.67 -12.89 -24.50
N TRP A 138 12.32 -12.74 -25.78
CA TRP A 138 12.94 -11.74 -26.64
C TRP A 138 12.60 -10.33 -26.16
N ASP A 139 13.60 -9.46 -26.18
CA ASP A 139 13.39 -8.03 -26.01
C ASP A 139 13.07 -7.36 -27.37
N MET A 140 12.89 -6.03 -27.35
CA MET A 140 12.64 -5.28 -28.58
C MET A 140 13.81 -5.36 -29.56
N HIS A 141 15.06 -5.49 -29.09
CA HIS A 141 16.23 -5.56 -29.96
C HIS A 141 16.26 -6.88 -30.73
N ASP A 142 16.09 -8.00 -30.03
CA ASP A 142 15.95 -9.33 -30.62
C ASP A 142 14.84 -9.33 -31.69
N LEU A 143 13.67 -8.75 -31.37
CA LEU A 143 12.55 -8.64 -32.28
C LEU A 143 12.87 -7.82 -33.53
N TYR A 144 13.43 -6.61 -33.38
CA TYR A 144 13.77 -5.77 -34.52
C TYR A 144 14.83 -6.42 -35.41
N GLU A 145 15.82 -7.09 -34.83
CA GLU A 145 16.87 -7.78 -35.58
C GLU A 145 16.30 -8.87 -36.50
N VAL A 146 15.40 -9.71 -35.98
CA VAL A 146 14.81 -10.79 -36.79
C VAL A 146 13.84 -10.26 -37.85
N LEU A 147 13.08 -9.20 -37.54
CA LEU A 147 12.11 -8.62 -38.46
C LEU A 147 12.78 -7.85 -39.60
N ALA A 148 13.89 -7.15 -39.34
CA ALA A 148 14.63 -6.36 -40.34
C ALA A 148 15.18 -7.19 -41.52
N LYS A 149 15.19 -8.53 -41.40
CA LYS A 149 15.56 -9.45 -42.50
C LYS A 149 14.50 -9.52 -43.59
N ASP A 150 13.26 -9.13 -43.31
CA ASP A 150 12.17 -9.09 -44.27
C ASP A 150 11.29 -7.86 -44.06
N LYS A 151 11.43 -6.87 -44.97
CA LYS A 151 10.70 -5.61 -44.92
C LYS A 151 9.19 -5.78 -44.70
N TYR A 152 8.56 -6.84 -45.25
CA TYR A 152 7.11 -7.01 -45.05
C TYR A 152 6.77 -7.43 -43.63
N TRP A 153 7.58 -8.30 -43.02
CA TRP A 153 7.38 -8.66 -41.62
C TRP A 153 7.63 -7.49 -40.69
N GLU A 154 8.71 -6.75 -40.93
CA GLU A 154 9.00 -5.51 -40.24
C GLU A 154 7.80 -4.54 -40.28
N TYR A 155 7.29 -4.22 -41.47
CA TYR A 155 6.14 -3.33 -41.60
C TYR A 155 4.88 -3.88 -40.92
N ILE A 156 4.54 -5.15 -41.11
CA ILE A 156 3.32 -5.76 -40.55
C ILE A 156 3.29 -5.64 -39.02
N PHE A 157 4.40 -5.95 -38.35
CA PHE A 157 4.46 -5.97 -36.89
C PHE A 157 4.72 -4.59 -36.29
N ILE A 158 5.63 -3.78 -36.86
CA ILE A 158 5.89 -2.42 -36.36
C ILE A 158 4.65 -1.53 -36.51
N GLN A 159 3.90 -1.66 -37.61
CA GLN A 159 2.69 -0.89 -37.86
C GLN A 159 1.43 -1.50 -37.24
N LYS A 160 1.57 -2.61 -36.51
CA LYS A 160 0.51 -3.33 -35.80
C LYS A 160 -0.69 -3.69 -36.69
N LEU A 161 -0.42 -4.11 -37.94
CA LEU A 161 -1.48 -4.27 -38.95
C LEU A 161 -2.49 -5.38 -38.59
N HIS A 162 -2.06 -6.44 -37.91
CA HIS A 162 -2.97 -7.47 -37.40
C HIS A 162 -4.01 -6.90 -36.44
N ILE A 163 -3.61 -5.96 -35.57
CA ILE A 163 -4.52 -5.34 -34.60
C ILE A 163 -5.48 -4.40 -35.33
N LYS A 164 -4.97 -3.55 -36.23
CA LYS A 164 -5.82 -2.62 -37.00
C LYS A 164 -6.88 -3.35 -37.81
N LEU A 165 -6.51 -4.43 -38.51
CA LEU A 165 -7.45 -5.26 -39.26
C LEU A 165 -8.56 -5.89 -38.40
N PHE A 166 -8.27 -6.18 -37.14
CA PHE A 166 -9.25 -6.82 -36.24
C PHE A 166 -10.09 -5.80 -35.46
N CYS A 167 -9.51 -4.64 -35.13
CA CYS A 167 -10.06 -3.75 -34.10
C CYS A 167 -10.54 -2.40 -34.64
N ASP A 168 -10.06 -1.98 -35.81
CA ASP A 168 -10.33 -0.67 -36.39
C ASP A 168 -11.21 -0.81 -37.64
N ASP A 169 -12.51 -0.63 -37.47
CA ASP A 169 -13.50 -0.71 -38.55
C ASP A 169 -13.28 0.37 -39.63
N SER A 170 -12.51 1.42 -39.33
CA SER A 170 -12.13 2.47 -40.29
C SER A 170 -10.87 2.13 -41.09
N PHE A 171 -10.13 1.08 -40.71
CA PHE A 171 -8.89 0.70 -41.35
C PHE A 171 -9.13 -0.02 -42.68
N GLU A 172 -8.87 0.69 -43.79
CA GLU A 172 -8.96 0.13 -45.14
C GLU A 172 -7.60 -0.36 -45.63
N LEU A 173 -7.40 -1.69 -45.62
CA LEU A 173 -6.16 -2.34 -46.04
C LEU A 173 -5.73 -1.95 -47.47
N ASP A 174 -6.69 -1.86 -48.40
CA ASP A 174 -6.39 -1.52 -49.80
C ASP A 174 -5.86 -0.09 -49.94
N LYS A 175 -6.45 0.88 -49.22
CA LYS A 175 -5.93 2.26 -49.19
C LYS A 175 -4.54 2.32 -48.57
N TYR A 176 -4.30 1.56 -47.51
CA TYR A 176 -2.98 1.48 -46.89
C TYR A 176 -1.92 0.92 -47.85
N VAL A 177 -2.28 -0.14 -48.60
CA VAL A 177 -1.41 -0.75 -49.61
C VAL A 177 -1.10 0.24 -50.74
N GLU A 178 -2.07 1.00 -51.24
CA GLU A 178 -1.83 2.02 -52.27
C GLU A 178 -0.87 3.11 -51.77
N ALA A 179 -1.05 3.60 -50.54
CA ALA A 179 -0.11 4.55 -49.94
C ALA A 179 1.31 3.96 -49.78
N MET A 180 1.44 2.68 -49.44
CA MET A 180 2.74 2.00 -49.35
C MET A 180 3.47 1.94 -50.69
N LYS A 181 2.74 1.67 -51.79
CA LYS A 181 3.29 1.68 -53.15
C LYS A 181 3.75 3.06 -53.57
N GLU A 182 2.99 4.10 -53.22
CA GLU A 182 3.26 5.48 -53.65
C GLU A 182 4.45 6.10 -52.90
N TYR A 183 4.58 5.84 -51.60
CA TYR A 183 5.49 6.62 -50.73
C TYR A 183 6.69 5.85 -50.17
N TYR A 184 6.63 4.51 -50.05
CA TYR A 184 7.58 3.78 -49.21
C TYR A 184 8.40 2.72 -49.95
N LEU A 185 7.89 2.10 -51.02
CA LEU A 185 8.55 0.96 -51.67
C LEU A 185 8.35 0.96 -53.19
N VAL A 186 9.41 1.30 -53.94
CA VAL A 186 9.42 1.28 -55.43
C VAL A 186 9.13 -0.13 -56.00
N ASP A 187 9.54 -1.19 -55.27
CA ASP A 187 9.29 -2.60 -55.61
C ASP A 187 8.40 -3.29 -54.55
N PHE A 188 7.16 -2.80 -54.40
CA PHE A 188 6.16 -3.39 -53.50
C PHE A 188 5.44 -4.58 -54.16
N ASN A 189 5.53 -5.76 -53.56
CA ASN A 189 4.80 -6.96 -53.96
C ASN A 189 3.56 -7.11 -53.08
N GLU A 190 2.43 -6.61 -53.60
CA GLU A 190 1.14 -6.63 -52.92
C GLU A 190 0.64 -8.04 -52.60
N GLU A 191 0.74 -8.98 -53.54
CA GLU A 191 0.26 -10.34 -53.35
C GLU A 191 0.98 -11.02 -52.18
N ARG A 192 2.30 -10.86 -52.09
CA ARG A 192 3.09 -11.38 -50.97
C ARG A 192 2.67 -10.72 -49.67
N PHE A 193 2.55 -9.39 -49.64
CA PHE A 193 2.18 -8.66 -48.42
C PHE A 193 0.81 -9.08 -47.87
N LYS A 194 -0.22 -9.11 -48.74
CA LYS A 194 -1.57 -9.56 -48.37
C LYS A 194 -1.59 -11.03 -47.94
N LYS A 195 -0.78 -11.88 -48.59
CA LYS A 195 -0.64 -13.30 -48.21
C LYS A 195 -0.02 -13.48 -46.82
N LEU A 196 1.00 -12.70 -46.47
CA LEU A 196 1.63 -12.77 -45.15
C LEU A 196 0.66 -12.34 -44.04
N LEU A 197 -0.12 -11.28 -44.30
CA LEU A 197 -1.09 -10.72 -43.37
C LEU A 197 -2.32 -11.62 -43.16
N SER A 198 -2.61 -12.53 -44.09
CA SER A 198 -3.75 -13.47 -44.01
C SER A 198 -3.39 -14.85 -43.42
N LEU A 199 -2.14 -15.04 -42.97
CA LEU A 199 -1.72 -16.29 -42.34
C LEU A 199 -2.46 -16.52 -41.01
N ASP A 200 -2.75 -17.79 -40.69
CA ASP A 200 -3.32 -18.16 -39.39
C ASP A 200 -2.36 -17.79 -38.26
N LEU A 201 -2.90 -17.35 -37.13
CA LEU A 201 -2.10 -16.90 -35.98
C LEU A 201 -1.18 -17.99 -35.42
N ASN A 202 -1.52 -19.27 -35.59
CA ASN A 202 -0.69 -20.39 -35.17
C ASN A 202 0.31 -20.85 -36.25
N THR A 203 0.29 -20.24 -37.44
CA THR A 203 1.27 -20.52 -38.50
C THR A 203 2.67 -20.27 -37.97
N LYS A 204 3.54 -21.27 -38.10
CA LYS A 204 4.96 -21.15 -37.76
C LYS A 204 5.74 -20.69 -38.99
N ILE A 205 6.52 -19.64 -38.82
CA ILE A 205 7.45 -19.12 -39.80
C ILE A 205 8.88 -19.30 -39.30
N SER A 206 9.82 -19.41 -40.24
CA SER A 206 11.23 -19.44 -39.94
C SER A 206 11.79 -18.01 -39.97
N LEU A 207 12.52 -17.64 -38.92
CA LEU A 207 13.26 -16.38 -38.82
C LEU A 207 14.71 -16.67 -38.45
N THR A 208 15.63 -15.82 -38.89
CA THR A 208 17.05 -15.95 -38.60
C THR A 208 17.45 -15.02 -37.46
N LYS A 209 17.79 -15.58 -36.30
CA LYS A 209 18.25 -14.84 -35.10
C LYS A 209 19.76 -14.95 -34.97
N ARG A 210 20.42 -13.90 -34.49
CA ARG A 210 21.84 -13.93 -34.15
C ARG A 210 22.07 -14.61 -32.79
N LEU A 211 23.07 -15.47 -32.71
CA LEU A 211 23.51 -16.10 -31.46
C LEU A 211 24.26 -15.07 -30.60
N THR A 212 23.68 -14.72 -29.45
CA THR A 212 24.26 -13.76 -28.50
C THR A 212 25.19 -14.39 -27.46
N GLY A 213 25.27 -15.73 -27.40
CA GLY A 213 26.04 -16.48 -26.38
C GLY A 213 27.56 -16.27 -26.37
N ASN A 214 28.12 -15.63 -27.40
CA ASN A 214 29.56 -15.37 -27.55
C ASN A 214 29.94 -13.87 -27.60
N LEU A 215 28.98 -12.96 -27.40
CA LEU A 215 29.25 -11.52 -27.42
C LEU A 215 29.65 -11.03 -26.02
N PRO A 216 30.78 -10.31 -25.86
CA PRO A 216 31.13 -9.67 -24.59
C PRO A 216 30.04 -8.68 -24.19
N SER A 217 29.79 -8.56 -22.87
CA SER A 217 28.88 -7.57 -22.33
C SER A 217 29.32 -6.17 -22.77
N ILE A 218 28.39 -5.23 -22.96
CA ILE A 218 28.73 -3.81 -23.16
C ILE A 218 29.62 -3.31 -22.00
N PHE A 219 29.52 -3.91 -20.80
CA PHE A 219 30.39 -3.60 -19.67
C PHE A 219 31.81 -4.19 -19.79
N ASP A 220 32.03 -5.26 -20.58
CA ASP A 220 33.35 -5.84 -20.82
C ASP A 220 34.17 -5.00 -21.81
N SER A 221 33.49 -4.27 -22.71
CA SER A 221 34.13 -3.35 -23.66
C SER A 221 34.70 -2.08 -23.03
N ALA A 222 34.32 -1.76 -21.78
CA ALA A 222 34.82 -0.57 -21.07
C ALA A 222 36.18 -0.79 -20.39
N THR A 223 36.68 -2.02 -20.32
CA THR A 223 37.92 -2.37 -19.60
C THR A 223 39.10 -2.77 -20.48
N ASN A 224 38.89 -3.01 -21.78
CA ASN A 224 39.95 -3.48 -22.68
C ASN A 224 40.34 -2.41 -23.69
N ASN A 225 41.42 -1.68 -23.38
CA ASN A 225 42.17 -0.84 -24.32
C ASN A 225 43.01 -1.72 -25.26
N SER A 226 42.39 -2.42 -26.20
CA SER A 226 43.11 -3.10 -27.28
C SER A 226 42.36 -2.93 -28.60
N ASP A 227 42.98 -2.18 -29.52
CA ASP A 227 42.61 -1.99 -30.93
C ASP A 227 42.78 -3.29 -31.76
N GLU A 228 42.30 -4.43 -31.26
CA GLU A 228 42.10 -5.62 -32.08
C GLU A 228 40.65 -5.67 -32.51
N ALA A 229 40.43 -5.41 -33.81
CA ALA A 229 39.14 -5.63 -34.45
C ALA A 229 38.78 -7.12 -34.33
N PHE A 230 37.99 -7.46 -33.30
CA PHE A 230 37.37 -8.76 -33.17
C PHE A 230 36.33 -8.92 -34.29
N THR A 231 36.76 -9.44 -35.44
CA THR A 231 35.87 -9.99 -36.46
C THR A 231 35.37 -11.35 -36.01
N GLN A 232 34.54 -11.38 -34.96
CA GLN A 232 33.67 -12.54 -34.76
C GLN A 232 32.58 -12.48 -35.83
N THR A 233 32.62 -13.44 -36.76
CA THR A 233 31.48 -13.77 -37.62
C THR A 233 30.26 -13.98 -36.75
N ALA A 234 29.23 -13.17 -36.95
CA ALA A 234 27.94 -13.36 -36.29
C ALA A 234 27.39 -14.73 -36.70
N GLU A 235 27.35 -15.66 -35.74
CA GLU A 235 26.65 -16.93 -35.93
C GLU A 235 25.15 -16.65 -35.86
N PHE A 236 24.40 -17.25 -36.78
CA PHE A 236 22.96 -17.12 -36.86
C PHE A 236 22.32 -18.48 -36.72
N GLU A 237 21.19 -18.54 -36.02
CA GLU A 237 20.35 -19.71 -35.89
C GLU A 237 18.98 -19.47 -36.54
N GLU A 238 18.40 -20.55 -37.05
CA GLU A 238 17.03 -20.54 -37.57
C GLU A 238 16.08 -20.84 -36.41
N VAL A 239 15.14 -19.92 -36.15
CA VAL A 239 14.16 -20.04 -35.08
C VAL A 239 12.76 -20.10 -35.68
N MET A 240 12.01 -21.12 -35.30
CA MET A 240 10.60 -21.26 -35.68
C MET A 240 9.72 -20.46 -34.73
N VAL A 241 8.97 -19.50 -35.26
CA VAL A 241 8.15 -18.57 -34.48
C VAL A 241 6.71 -18.60 -34.98
N SER A 242 5.73 -18.61 -34.07
CA SER A 242 4.33 -18.45 -34.47
C SER A 242 3.97 -16.98 -34.70
N ILE A 243 3.03 -16.70 -35.60
CA ILE A 243 2.51 -15.34 -35.78
C ILE A 243 1.96 -14.78 -34.44
N SER A 244 1.29 -15.61 -33.64
CA SER A 244 0.78 -15.24 -32.32
C SER A 244 1.87 -14.79 -31.35
N ASP A 245 3.02 -15.50 -31.30
CA ASP A 245 4.14 -15.11 -30.44
C ASP A 245 4.71 -13.76 -30.90
N LEU A 246 4.82 -13.53 -32.22
CA LEU A 246 5.28 -12.24 -32.76
C LEU A 246 4.33 -11.09 -32.41
N ILE A 247 3.00 -11.30 -32.49
CA ILE A 247 2.01 -10.27 -32.07
C ILE A 247 2.15 -9.98 -30.58
N ILE A 248 2.32 -11.01 -29.74
CA ILE A 248 2.49 -10.86 -28.29
C ILE A 248 3.73 -10.02 -27.99
N ILE A 249 4.90 -10.38 -28.52
CA ILE A 249 6.15 -9.69 -28.21
C ILE A 249 6.21 -8.29 -28.84
N SER A 250 5.62 -8.07 -30.02
CA SER A 250 5.57 -6.73 -30.63
C SER A 250 4.67 -5.75 -29.88
N ASN A 251 3.87 -6.24 -28.94
CA ASN A 251 2.95 -5.44 -28.11
C ASN A 251 3.19 -5.69 -26.61
N MET A 252 4.45 -5.94 -26.22
CA MET A 252 4.81 -6.27 -24.84
C MET A 252 4.43 -5.20 -23.79
N PHE A 253 4.29 -3.94 -24.21
CA PHE A 253 3.87 -2.85 -23.30
C PHE A 253 2.36 -2.87 -23.05
N GLU A 254 1.56 -3.14 -24.08
CA GLU A 254 0.10 -3.19 -23.99
C GLU A 254 -0.38 -4.49 -23.34
N ILE A 255 0.37 -5.58 -23.53
CA ILE A 255 -0.01 -6.89 -22.99
C ILE A 255 0.08 -6.97 -21.46
N GLY A 256 0.81 -6.05 -20.83
CA GLY A 256 0.88 -5.94 -19.36
C GLY A 256 -0.51 -5.88 -18.72
N GLY A 257 -1.42 -5.09 -19.30
CA GLY A 257 -2.80 -4.96 -18.82
C GLY A 257 -3.67 -6.21 -19.02
N CYS A 258 -3.17 -7.24 -19.71
CA CYS A 258 -3.84 -8.53 -19.87
C CYS A 258 -3.47 -9.53 -18.76
N TYR A 259 -2.46 -9.24 -17.93
CA TYR A 259 -1.99 -10.12 -16.86
C TYR A 259 -2.64 -9.78 -15.52
N ASN A 260 -3.95 -9.93 -15.46
CA ASN A 260 -4.75 -9.58 -14.30
C ASN A 260 -5.70 -10.75 -13.92
N LEU A 261 -6.26 -10.67 -12.73
CA LEU A 261 -7.32 -11.55 -12.24
C LEU A 261 -8.67 -10.80 -12.21
N LEU A 262 -8.99 -10.07 -13.27
CA LEU A 262 -10.30 -9.47 -13.48
C LEU A 262 -11.21 -10.43 -14.26
N GLY A 263 -12.51 -10.34 -13.98
CA GLY A 263 -13.55 -11.14 -14.65
C GLY A 263 -13.15 -12.61 -14.83
N ASN A 264 -13.26 -13.18 -16.04
CA ASN A 264 -12.91 -14.56 -16.36
C ASN A 264 -11.52 -14.72 -17.01
N ASN A 265 -10.70 -13.67 -17.00
CA ASN A 265 -9.35 -13.72 -17.52
C ASN A 265 -8.51 -14.82 -16.87
N LEU A 266 -7.64 -15.46 -17.65
CA LEU A 266 -6.74 -16.54 -17.20
C LEU A 266 -7.47 -17.74 -16.56
N THR A 267 -8.72 -18.01 -16.95
CA THR A 267 -9.51 -19.17 -16.48
C THR A 267 -9.92 -20.11 -17.62
N ASN A 268 -10.43 -21.29 -17.25
CA ASN A 268 -11.04 -22.23 -18.20
C ASN A 268 -12.42 -21.81 -18.73
N PHE A 269 -13.02 -20.75 -18.20
CA PHE A 269 -14.33 -20.23 -18.62
C PHE A 269 -14.20 -18.95 -19.46
N TYR A 270 -13.04 -18.75 -20.08
CA TYR A 270 -12.84 -17.60 -20.95
C TYR A 270 -13.80 -17.67 -22.14
N ASP A 271 -14.91 -16.94 -22.04
CA ASP A 271 -15.87 -16.69 -23.09
C ASP A 271 -15.61 -15.28 -23.64
N HIS A 272 -15.62 -15.13 -24.95
CA HIS A 272 -15.23 -13.91 -25.67
C HIS A 272 -16.24 -12.76 -25.53
N ALA A 273 -17.20 -12.88 -24.60
CA ALA A 273 -18.31 -11.96 -24.44
C ALA A 273 -17.99 -10.89 -23.38
N PHE A 274 -17.36 -9.81 -23.87
CA PHE A 274 -17.38 -8.43 -23.35
C PHE A 274 -17.48 -8.19 -21.82
N GLY A 275 -16.42 -7.59 -21.26
CA GLY A 275 -16.51 -6.70 -20.09
C GLY A 275 -15.53 -7.01 -18.95
N SER A 276 -14.79 -5.99 -18.50
CA SER A 276 -13.95 -5.99 -17.29
C SER A 276 -12.92 -7.13 -17.15
N ASP A 277 -12.36 -7.61 -18.25
CA ASP A 277 -11.27 -8.63 -18.24
C ASP A 277 -9.88 -8.03 -18.52
N VAL A 278 -9.80 -6.77 -18.95
CA VAL A 278 -8.55 -6.08 -19.30
C VAL A 278 -8.39 -4.78 -18.51
N GLU A 279 -7.18 -4.47 -18.07
CA GLU A 279 -6.85 -3.23 -17.39
C GLU A 279 -6.55 -2.12 -18.41
N VAL A 280 -7.62 -1.47 -18.86
CA VAL A 280 -7.54 -0.40 -19.87
C VAL A 280 -8.22 0.85 -19.35
N TYR A 281 -7.53 1.99 -19.49
CA TYR A 281 -7.97 3.29 -18.99
C TYR A 281 -7.75 4.36 -20.06
N TYR A 282 -8.70 5.29 -20.19
CA TYR A 282 -8.63 6.39 -21.16
C TYR A 282 -9.31 7.62 -20.58
N GLU A 283 -8.79 8.81 -20.92
CA GLU A 283 -9.36 10.08 -20.47
C GLU A 283 -10.73 10.32 -21.11
N ASN A 284 -11.63 11.02 -20.41
CA ASN A 284 -12.96 11.37 -20.93
C ASN A 284 -12.91 12.32 -22.15
N SER A 285 -11.74 12.87 -22.48
CA SER A 285 -11.48 13.67 -23.68
C SER A 285 -11.27 12.82 -24.94
N MET A 286 -10.96 11.53 -24.81
CA MET A 286 -10.80 10.60 -25.93
C MET A 286 -12.13 10.35 -26.62
N SER A 287 -12.14 10.27 -27.94
CA SER A 287 -13.39 10.02 -28.67
C SER A 287 -13.93 8.60 -28.41
N SER A 288 -15.23 8.39 -28.61
CA SER A 288 -15.85 7.06 -28.49
C SER A 288 -15.18 6.04 -29.40
N ASP A 289 -14.88 6.44 -30.63
CA ASP A 289 -14.35 5.54 -31.65
C ASP A 289 -12.91 5.14 -31.31
N GLU A 290 -12.08 6.11 -30.89
CA GLU A 290 -10.71 5.83 -30.45
C GLU A 290 -10.68 4.93 -29.20
N SER A 291 -11.52 5.21 -28.20
CA SER A 291 -11.58 4.40 -26.98
C SER A 291 -12.09 2.98 -27.25
N GLU A 292 -13.06 2.83 -28.17
CA GLU A 292 -13.55 1.51 -28.60
C GLU A 292 -12.43 0.70 -29.31
N VAL A 293 -11.69 1.31 -30.23
CA VAL A 293 -10.54 0.67 -30.89
C VAL A 293 -9.48 0.24 -29.86
N TYR A 294 -9.21 1.07 -28.86
CA TYR A 294 -8.25 0.77 -27.81
C TYR A 294 -8.68 -0.43 -26.95
N ILE A 295 -9.95 -0.48 -26.55
CA ILE A 295 -10.54 -1.61 -25.82
C ILE A 295 -10.49 -2.90 -26.68
N LYS A 296 -10.95 -2.84 -27.93
CA LYS A 296 -10.91 -3.97 -28.87
C LYS A 296 -9.50 -4.50 -29.06
N SER A 297 -8.50 -3.61 -29.14
CA SER A 297 -7.09 -3.97 -29.26
C SER A 297 -6.58 -4.75 -28.05
N ALA A 298 -6.87 -4.29 -26.83
CA ALA A 298 -6.49 -5.01 -25.61
C ALA A 298 -7.20 -6.37 -25.51
N GLN A 299 -8.49 -6.43 -25.87
CA GLN A 299 -9.25 -7.69 -25.90
C GLN A 299 -8.69 -8.69 -26.92
N PHE A 300 -8.26 -8.21 -28.09
CA PHE A 300 -7.60 -9.04 -29.10
C PHE A 300 -6.26 -9.60 -28.59
N LEU A 301 -5.42 -8.76 -27.96
CA LEU A 301 -4.16 -9.21 -27.37
C LEU A 301 -4.38 -10.24 -26.26
N GLN A 302 -5.33 -9.98 -25.35
CA GLN A 302 -5.71 -10.93 -24.31
C GLN A 302 -6.18 -12.26 -24.91
N LYS A 303 -7.00 -12.23 -25.95
CA LYS A 303 -7.48 -13.43 -26.62
C LYS A 303 -6.33 -14.26 -27.18
N ILE A 304 -5.40 -13.63 -27.88
CA ILE A 304 -4.21 -14.31 -28.44
C ILE A 304 -3.36 -14.90 -27.31
N LEU A 305 -3.15 -14.15 -26.24
CA LEU A 305 -2.40 -14.59 -25.08
C LEU A 305 -3.03 -15.82 -24.41
N ASN A 306 -4.34 -15.78 -24.17
CA ASN A 306 -5.07 -16.90 -23.59
C ASN A 306 -5.04 -18.14 -24.49
N GLN A 307 -5.19 -17.97 -25.80
CA GLN A 307 -5.03 -19.06 -26.77
C GLN A 307 -3.62 -19.64 -26.71
N ARG A 308 -2.59 -18.79 -26.62
CA ARG A 308 -1.20 -19.21 -26.51
C ARG A 308 -0.93 -20.03 -25.24
N PHE A 309 -1.53 -19.65 -24.11
CA PHE A 309 -1.42 -20.40 -22.85
C PHE A 309 -2.20 -21.71 -22.86
N GLN A 310 -3.29 -21.80 -23.62
CA GLN A 310 -4.07 -23.04 -23.75
C GLN A 310 -3.38 -24.12 -24.60
N GLN A 311 -2.32 -23.77 -25.34
CA GLN A 311 -1.52 -24.75 -26.10
C GLN A 311 -0.72 -25.72 -25.21
N SER A 312 -0.67 -25.48 -23.89
CA SER A 312 0.04 -26.32 -22.91
C SER A 312 -0.80 -26.45 -21.63
N ASN A 313 -0.66 -27.59 -20.94
CA ASN A 313 -1.19 -27.73 -19.57
C ASN A 313 -0.30 -27.04 -18.53
N LYS A 314 0.96 -26.72 -18.86
CA LYS A 314 1.86 -25.99 -17.97
C LYS A 314 1.33 -24.58 -17.72
N GLY A 315 1.56 -24.05 -16.53
CA GLY A 315 1.02 -22.77 -16.09
C GLY A 315 -0.39 -22.84 -15.54
N TRP A 316 -1.15 -23.91 -15.80
CA TRP A 316 -2.52 -24.08 -15.32
C TRP A 316 -2.57 -24.94 -14.06
N VAL A 317 -3.27 -24.45 -13.05
CA VAL A 317 -3.57 -25.20 -11.82
C VAL A 317 -5.06 -25.48 -11.75
N GLN A 318 -5.44 -26.64 -11.21
CA GLN A 318 -6.84 -26.96 -10.94
C GLN A 318 -7.30 -26.27 -9.66
N VAL A 319 -8.53 -25.79 -9.67
CA VAL A 319 -9.18 -25.11 -8.53
C VAL A 319 -10.19 -26.07 -7.92
N ILE A 320 -9.99 -26.44 -6.65
CA ILE A 320 -10.78 -27.44 -5.95
C ILE A 320 -11.35 -26.85 -4.65
N PRO A 321 -12.60 -26.36 -4.67
CA PRO A 321 -13.25 -25.84 -3.48
C PRO A 321 -13.47 -26.93 -2.43
N TYR A 322 -13.09 -26.65 -1.18
CA TYR A 322 -13.44 -27.51 -0.05
C TYR A 322 -14.71 -27.01 0.66
N ASN A 323 -14.79 -25.70 0.90
CA ASN A 323 -15.94 -25.01 1.46
C ASN A 323 -15.91 -23.51 1.08
N ASP A 324 -16.82 -22.70 1.65
CA ASP A 324 -16.95 -21.26 1.36
C ASP A 324 -15.75 -20.39 1.77
N ASN A 325 -14.75 -20.96 2.44
CA ASN A 325 -13.62 -20.27 3.05
C ASN A 325 -12.26 -20.86 2.69
N LEU A 326 -12.21 -22.07 2.11
CA LEU A 326 -10.99 -22.80 1.80
C LEU A 326 -11.08 -23.43 0.40
N ILE A 327 -10.11 -23.07 -0.44
CA ILE A 327 -9.95 -23.62 -1.78
C ILE A 327 -8.54 -24.17 -1.92
N PHE A 328 -8.42 -25.36 -2.52
CA PHE A 328 -7.14 -25.95 -2.89
C PHE A 328 -6.81 -25.65 -4.34
N LEU A 329 -5.51 -25.47 -4.60
CA LEU A 329 -4.92 -25.42 -5.93
C LEU A 329 -4.08 -26.68 -6.11
N THR A 330 -4.12 -27.33 -7.27
CA THR A 330 -3.27 -28.50 -7.55
C THR A 330 -2.74 -28.54 -8.96
N ASP A 331 -1.52 -29.05 -9.11
CA ASP A 331 -0.96 -29.44 -10.40
C ASP A 331 -1.30 -30.91 -10.73
N GLU A 332 -0.79 -31.40 -11.85
CA GLU A 332 -0.98 -32.80 -12.29
C GLU A 332 -0.09 -33.82 -11.55
N ASN A 333 0.90 -33.35 -10.79
CA ASN A 333 1.87 -34.20 -10.07
C ASN A 333 1.47 -34.45 -8.61
N GLY A 334 0.30 -33.96 -8.19
CA GLY A 334 -0.19 -34.03 -6.81
C GLY A 334 0.52 -33.06 -5.86
N ASN A 335 1.19 -32.05 -6.42
CA ASN A 335 1.59 -30.89 -5.64
C ASN A 335 0.37 -29.97 -5.46
N TYR A 336 0.23 -29.43 -4.25
CA TYR A 336 -0.90 -28.57 -3.93
C TYR A 336 -0.48 -27.29 -3.21
N ASP A 337 -1.36 -26.31 -3.26
CA ASP A 337 -1.38 -25.18 -2.34
C ASP A 337 -2.83 -24.88 -1.94
N PHE A 338 -3.05 -23.87 -1.12
CA PHE A 338 -4.39 -23.45 -0.75
C PHE A 338 -4.49 -21.94 -0.56
N VAL A 339 -5.71 -21.45 -0.72
CA VAL A 339 -6.08 -20.07 -0.42
C VAL A 339 -7.24 -20.03 0.57
N ILE A 340 -7.15 -19.10 1.52
CA ILE A 340 -8.17 -18.88 2.55
C ILE A 340 -8.82 -17.53 2.29
N LYS A 341 -10.15 -17.50 2.36
CA LYS A 341 -10.94 -16.28 2.19
C LYS A 341 -10.45 -15.17 3.14
N ASN A 342 -10.24 -13.96 2.60
CA ASN A 342 -9.73 -12.79 3.33
C ASN A 342 -8.30 -12.89 3.85
N GLN A 343 -7.46 -13.79 3.30
CA GLN A 343 -6.04 -13.77 3.63
C GLN A 343 -5.31 -12.53 3.11
N ARG A 344 -4.13 -12.29 3.65
CA ARG A 344 -3.20 -11.21 3.27
C ARG A 344 -1.85 -11.82 2.94
N ASP A 345 -1.16 -11.23 1.96
CA ASP A 345 0.18 -11.64 1.55
C ASP A 345 1.26 -11.17 2.55
N LYS A 346 1.03 -10.00 3.17
CA LYS A 346 1.97 -9.31 4.04
C LYS A 346 1.36 -8.99 5.39
N VAL A 347 2.22 -8.79 6.38
CA VAL A 347 1.85 -8.17 7.66
C VAL A 347 1.51 -6.70 7.40
N PHE A 348 0.47 -6.20 8.06
CA PHE A 348 0.15 -4.77 8.03
C PHE A 348 1.34 -3.90 8.48
N SER A 349 1.76 -2.97 7.63
CA SER A 349 2.84 -2.03 7.96
C SER A 349 2.32 -0.91 8.87
N HIS A 350 2.75 -0.95 10.13
CA HIS A 350 2.37 0.05 11.13
C HIS A 350 3.39 1.19 11.30
N GLN A 351 4.54 1.14 10.63
CA GLN A 351 5.72 1.92 11.02
C GLN A 351 5.67 3.45 10.80
N ILE A 352 4.50 4.06 10.58
CA ILE A 352 4.37 5.53 10.50
C ILE A 352 4.97 6.24 11.73
N TYR A 353 4.98 5.57 12.89
CA TYR A 353 5.56 6.07 14.14
C TYR A 353 6.38 4.99 14.88
N GLY A 354 6.97 4.04 14.16
CA GLY A 354 7.78 2.97 14.75
C GLY A 354 7.05 2.19 15.85
N ASP A 355 7.73 1.96 16.97
CA ASP A 355 7.19 1.26 18.14
C ASP A 355 6.56 2.20 19.19
N TYR A 356 6.50 3.51 18.94
CA TYR A 356 6.02 4.50 19.92
C TYR A 356 4.50 4.47 20.10
N LEU A 357 3.78 4.05 19.06
CA LEU A 357 2.32 3.89 19.07
C LEU A 357 1.95 2.48 18.64
N LYS A 358 0.78 2.00 19.10
CA LYS A 358 0.12 0.80 18.59
C LYS A 358 -0.91 1.16 17.51
N ARG A 359 -1.38 0.15 16.77
CA ARG A 359 -2.33 0.37 15.66
C ARG A 359 -3.64 0.96 16.16
N ALA A 360 -4.03 0.59 17.38
CA ALA A 360 -5.20 1.13 18.07
C ALA A 360 -5.03 2.60 18.53
N ASP A 361 -3.84 3.18 18.42
CA ASP A 361 -3.48 4.45 19.07
C ASP A 361 -3.53 5.64 18.12
N ILE A 362 -3.66 5.33 16.83
CA ILE A 362 -3.67 6.32 15.77
C ILE A 362 -5.02 7.05 15.76
N PRO A 363 -5.03 8.39 15.96
CA PRO A 363 -6.23 9.23 15.95
C PRO A 363 -7.04 9.17 14.67
N SER A 364 -8.29 9.65 14.76
CA SER A 364 -9.23 9.75 13.64
C SER A 364 -8.69 10.59 12.46
N PHE A 365 -7.93 11.64 12.74
CA PHE A 365 -7.57 12.63 11.73
C PHE A 365 -6.42 12.17 10.81
N ILE A 366 -5.73 11.07 11.15
CA ILE A 366 -4.65 10.50 10.31
C ILE A 366 -5.26 9.58 9.24
N GLU A 367 -5.90 10.22 8.27
CA GLU A 367 -6.82 9.59 7.34
C GLU A 367 -6.15 8.53 6.44
N ASP A 368 -4.98 8.81 5.86
CA ASP A 368 -4.23 7.85 5.03
C ASP A 368 -3.94 6.53 5.77
N TYR A 369 -3.57 6.63 7.04
CA TYR A 369 -3.31 5.45 7.85
C TYR A 369 -4.61 4.71 8.20
N ARG A 370 -5.68 5.45 8.51
CA ARG A 370 -6.99 4.84 8.81
C ARG A 370 -7.54 4.09 7.62
N PHE A 371 -7.43 4.64 6.41
CA PHE A 371 -7.84 3.96 5.20
C PHE A 371 -7.01 2.68 4.97
N LYS A 372 -5.67 2.74 5.06
CA LYS A 372 -4.82 1.53 5.00
C LYS A 372 -5.18 0.49 6.06
N ARG A 373 -5.49 0.93 7.29
CA ARG A 373 -5.89 0.05 8.40
C ARG A 373 -7.25 -0.59 8.13
N TRP A 374 -8.25 0.18 7.71
CA TRP A 374 -9.57 -0.31 7.33
C TRP A 374 -9.45 -1.31 6.18
N GLU A 375 -8.68 -0.95 5.15
CA GLU A 375 -8.45 -1.81 4.01
C GLU A 375 -7.85 -3.13 4.50
N TYR A 376 -6.80 -3.12 5.31
CA TYR A 376 -6.19 -4.36 5.78
C TYR A 376 -7.11 -5.22 6.69
N PHE A 377 -7.75 -4.62 7.69
CA PHE A 377 -8.45 -5.37 8.75
C PHE A 377 -9.95 -5.59 8.51
N ASN A 378 -10.59 -4.69 7.79
CA ASN A 378 -12.05 -4.64 7.68
C ASN A 378 -12.55 -4.99 6.28
N TYR A 379 -11.84 -4.54 5.24
CA TYR A 379 -12.29 -4.75 3.86
C TYR A 379 -12.28 -6.24 3.47
N LYS A 380 -13.35 -6.61 2.77
CA LYS A 380 -13.66 -7.95 2.24
C LYS A 380 -14.20 -7.79 0.83
N GLY A 381 -13.40 -8.13 -0.17
CA GLY A 381 -13.74 -7.99 -1.56
C GLY A 381 -12.55 -8.31 -2.45
N ASN A 382 -12.61 -7.87 -3.70
CA ASN A 382 -11.54 -8.01 -4.67
C ASN A 382 -10.85 -6.66 -4.90
N ARG A 383 -9.68 -6.46 -4.29
CA ARG A 383 -8.95 -5.18 -4.39
C ARG A 383 -8.44 -4.88 -5.77
N GLU A 384 -8.09 -5.89 -6.54
CA GLU A 384 -7.65 -5.72 -7.92
C GLU A 384 -8.81 -5.18 -8.77
N LEU A 385 -10.00 -5.79 -8.63
CA LEU A 385 -11.22 -5.31 -9.28
C LEU A 385 -11.60 -3.90 -8.82
N ASP A 386 -11.58 -3.64 -7.52
CA ASP A 386 -11.97 -2.33 -7.00
C ASP A 386 -10.95 -1.24 -7.36
N SER A 387 -9.67 -1.60 -7.49
CA SER A 387 -8.64 -0.69 -8.03
C SER A 387 -8.92 -0.36 -9.49
N HIS A 388 -9.21 -1.38 -10.32
CA HIS A 388 -9.61 -1.19 -11.71
C HIS A 388 -10.85 -0.29 -11.85
N LEU A 389 -11.88 -0.53 -11.04
CA LEU A 389 -13.11 0.27 -11.04
C LEU A 389 -12.88 1.70 -10.54
N ALA A 390 -12.00 1.89 -9.54
CA ALA A 390 -11.60 3.22 -9.07
C ALA A 390 -10.87 4.01 -10.16
N GLU A 391 -10.01 3.35 -10.91
CA GLU A 391 -9.30 3.90 -12.07
C GLU A 391 -10.26 4.36 -13.16
N GLN A 392 -11.20 3.48 -13.57
CA GLN A 392 -12.24 3.81 -14.54
C GLN A 392 -13.10 4.97 -14.06
N HIS A 393 -13.50 4.95 -12.78
CA HIS A 393 -14.29 6.02 -12.17
C HIS A 393 -13.53 7.36 -12.18
N TYR A 394 -12.23 7.39 -11.90
CA TYR A 394 -11.43 8.60 -11.93
C TYR A 394 -11.44 9.27 -13.32
N TYR A 395 -11.13 8.52 -14.37
CA TYR A 395 -11.10 9.07 -15.72
C TYR A 395 -12.50 9.43 -16.25
N ALA A 396 -13.52 8.61 -15.97
CA ALA A 396 -14.90 8.88 -16.35
C ALA A 396 -15.45 10.18 -15.72
N ASN A 397 -14.91 10.60 -14.57
CA ASN A 397 -15.29 11.85 -13.89
C ASN A 397 -14.36 13.04 -14.21
N GLY A 398 -13.64 12.99 -15.33
CA GLY A 398 -12.81 14.11 -15.82
C GLY A 398 -11.40 14.16 -15.23
N GLY A 399 -10.96 13.09 -14.56
CA GLY A 399 -9.56 12.92 -14.17
C GLY A 399 -8.63 12.88 -15.39
N LEU A 400 -7.43 13.43 -15.23
CA LEU A 400 -6.40 13.49 -16.28
C LEU A 400 -5.12 12.82 -15.80
N ALA A 401 -4.34 12.22 -16.72
CA ALA A 401 -3.09 11.56 -16.39
C ALA A 401 -2.07 12.53 -15.75
N LYS A 402 -2.02 13.78 -16.22
CA LYS A 402 -1.12 14.83 -15.70
C LYS A 402 -1.39 15.23 -14.24
N ASN A 403 -2.62 15.02 -13.76
CA ASN A 403 -3.06 15.40 -12.41
C ASN A 403 -3.37 14.16 -11.56
N TYR A 404 -2.90 12.98 -11.97
CA TYR A 404 -3.20 11.72 -11.32
C TYR A 404 -2.73 11.72 -9.85
N PRO A 405 -3.64 11.64 -8.86
CA PRO A 405 -3.28 11.83 -7.46
C PRO A 405 -2.63 10.58 -6.84
N GLY A 406 -2.55 9.49 -7.60
CA GLY A 406 -2.08 8.18 -7.14
C GLY A 406 -3.22 7.20 -6.88
N GLN A 407 -2.95 5.92 -7.14
CA GLN A 407 -3.91 4.81 -7.02
C GLN A 407 -4.58 4.75 -5.65
N HIS A 408 -3.81 5.00 -4.58
CA HIS A 408 -4.32 5.00 -3.22
C HIS A 408 -5.42 6.04 -2.98
N VAL A 409 -5.25 7.25 -3.54
CA VAL A 409 -6.18 8.37 -3.34
C VAL A 409 -7.48 8.14 -4.10
N ILE A 410 -7.38 7.69 -5.35
CA ILE A 410 -8.59 7.40 -6.14
C ILE A 410 -9.36 6.21 -5.58
N LEU A 411 -8.67 5.19 -5.06
CA LEU A 411 -9.31 4.03 -4.43
C LEU A 411 -10.05 4.43 -3.15
N GLN A 412 -9.44 5.26 -2.31
CA GLN A 412 -10.10 5.82 -1.13
C GLN A 412 -11.35 6.62 -1.51
N ASN A 413 -11.25 7.48 -2.54
CA ASN A 413 -12.38 8.26 -3.03
C ASN A 413 -13.48 7.38 -3.63
N TYR A 414 -13.11 6.31 -4.33
CA TYR A 414 -14.05 5.34 -4.86
C TYR A 414 -14.86 4.68 -3.74
N TYR A 415 -14.19 4.12 -2.71
CA TYR A 415 -14.89 3.52 -1.56
C TYR A 415 -15.70 4.53 -0.74
N LYS A 416 -15.26 5.79 -0.67
CA LYS A 416 -16.03 6.87 -0.06
C LYS A 416 -17.33 7.12 -0.84
N THR A 417 -17.24 7.11 -2.17
CA THR A 417 -18.37 7.38 -3.05
C THR A 417 -19.35 6.22 -3.08
N SER A 418 -18.86 4.98 -3.01
CA SER A 418 -19.72 3.78 -2.91
C SER A 418 -20.36 3.61 -1.52
N GLY A 419 -19.84 4.30 -0.50
CA GLY A 419 -20.29 4.17 0.90
C GLY A 419 -19.66 2.99 1.65
N ASP A 420 -18.71 2.28 1.04
CA ASP A 420 -17.97 1.18 1.68
C ASP A 420 -16.97 1.67 2.73
N TYR A 421 -16.43 2.88 2.54
CA TYR A 421 -15.50 3.51 3.47
C TYR A 421 -16.04 4.86 3.95
N ILE A 422 -16.15 5.02 5.26
CA ILE A 422 -16.62 6.25 5.90
C ILE A 422 -15.40 6.99 6.45
N ILE A 423 -15.11 8.14 5.85
CA ILE A 423 -14.14 9.11 6.39
C ILE A 423 -14.73 9.69 7.68
N GLU A 424 -13.92 9.78 8.72
CA GLU A 424 -14.38 10.43 9.95
C GLU A 424 -14.52 11.93 9.72
N SER A 425 -15.67 12.47 10.12
CA SER A 425 -15.93 13.90 10.05
C SER A 425 -14.88 14.65 10.86
N ARG A 426 -14.39 15.78 10.34
CA ARG A 426 -13.56 16.71 11.13
C ARG A 426 -14.38 17.66 11.97
N SER A 427 -15.70 17.64 11.80
CA SER A 427 -16.65 18.50 12.48
C SER A 427 -17.59 17.73 13.39
N SER A 428 -18.07 18.41 14.43
CA SER A 428 -19.09 17.89 15.35
C SER A 428 -20.04 18.99 15.81
N ASN A 429 -21.32 18.64 15.95
CA ASN A 429 -22.32 19.55 16.51
C ASN A 429 -22.31 19.54 18.05
N LYS A 430 -21.53 18.63 18.67
CA LYS A 430 -21.36 18.54 20.11
C LYS A 430 -20.41 19.63 20.61
N ARG A 431 -20.83 20.39 21.62
CA ARG A 431 -19.97 21.36 22.32
C ARG A 431 -19.37 20.72 23.56
N LEU A 432 -18.05 20.60 23.60
CA LEU A 432 -17.33 20.10 24.76
C LEU A 432 -17.19 21.21 25.81
N HIS A 433 -17.34 20.84 27.08
CA HIS A 433 -17.12 21.75 28.20
C HIS A 433 -15.66 22.22 28.22
N GLY A 434 -15.42 23.51 28.52
CA GLY A 434 -14.08 24.09 28.56
C GLY A 434 -13.51 24.52 27.20
N PHE A 435 -14.11 24.11 26.08
CA PHE A 435 -13.68 24.57 24.75
C PHE A 435 -14.27 25.94 24.43
N LYS A 436 -13.45 26.83 23.88
CA LYS A 436 -13.79 28.19 23.46
C LYS A 436 -14.06 28.20 21.95
N LYS A 437 -15.08 28.95 21.54
CA LYS A 437 -15.40 29.14 20.13
C LYS A 437 -14.49 30.22 19.55
N VAL A 438 -13.70 29.88 18.54
CA VAL A 438 -12.83 30.80 17.80
C VAL A 438 -13.24 30.84 16.34
N LYS A 439 -13.48 32.04 15.81
CA LYS A 439 -13.88 32.24 14.42
C LYS A 439 -12.66 32.52 13.56
N LEU A 440 -12.37 31.63 12.62
CA LEU A 440 -11.37 31.83 11.58
C LEU A 440 -12.06 32.28 10.28
N ALA A 441 -11.28 32.71 9.27
CA ALA A 441 -11.83 33.27 8.04
C ALA A 441 -12.83 32.35 7.31
N GLU A 442 -12.51 31.05 7.23
CA GLU A 442 -13.28 30.06 6.45
C GLU A 442 -13.98 29.00 7.31
N LYS A 443 -13.76 29.00 8.63
CA LYS A 443 -14.28 27.96 9.54
C LYS A 443 -14.39 28.45 10.97
N GLU A 444 -15.21 27.76 11.76
CA GLU A 444 -15.34 27.98 13.20
C GLU A 444 -14.77 26.77 13.96
N LEU A 445 -13.84 27.05 14.87
CA LEU A 445 -13.20 26.03 15.70
C LEU A 445 -13.71 26.13 17.14
N MET A 446 -13.82 24.98 17.78
CA MET A 446 -13.85 24.86 19.23
C MET A 446 -12.42 24.49 19.67
N VAL A 447 -11.82 25.29 20.54
CA VAL A 447 -10.41 25.15 20.98
C VAL A 447 -10.35 25.03 22.50
N SER A 448 -9.61 24.05 23.02
CA SER A 448 -9.43 23.89 24.47
C SER A 448 -8.40 24.87 25.03
N GLU A 449 -8.41 25.06 26.35
CA GLU A 449 -7.20 25.51 27.06
C GLU A 449 -6.07 24.46 26.95
N LEU A 450 -4.88 24.78 27.47
CA LEU A 450 -3.81 23.81 27.60
C LEU A 450 -4.29 22.61 28.39
N ILE A 451 -3.99 21.41 27.89
CA ILE A 451 -4.23 20.19 28.65
C ILE A 451 -3.39 20.22 29.92
N THR A 452 -4.04 20.02 31.04
CA THR A 452 -3.47 20.14 32.38
C THR A 452 -2.76 18.86 32.81
N ILE A 453 -1.89 18.96 33.82
CA ILE A 453 -1.22 17.79 34.41
C ILE A 453 -2.25 16.80 34.96
N ASP A 454 -3.34 17.27 35.58
CA ASP A 454 -4.40 16.40 36.09
C ASP A 454 -5.12 15.64 34.97
N GLU A 455 -5.44 16.29 33.85
CA GLU A 455 -6.05 15.62 32.69
C GLU A 455 -5.12 14.58 32.07
N LEU A 456 -3.82 14.88 31.96
CA LEU A 456 -2.83 13.91 31.50
C LEU A 456 -2.74 12.71 32.46
N ASN A 457 -2.74 12.94 33.77
CA ASN A 457 -2.71 11.87 34.77
C ASN A 457 -3.95 10.99 34.70
N ASP A 458 -5.14 11.57 34.52
CA ASP A 458 -6.40 10.83 34.33
C ASP A 458 -6.34 9.95 33.08
N PHE A 459 -5.85 10.48 31.95
CA PHE A 459 -5.60 9.71 30.73
C PHE A 459 -4.67 8.52 30.99
N LEU A 460 -3.51 8.74 31.62
CA LEU A 460 -2.53 7.68 31.87
C LEU A 460 -3.09 6.60 32.81
N HIS A 461 -3.90 7.01 33.80
CA HIS A 461 -4.55 6.10 34.72
C HIS A 461 -5.62 5.23 34.02
N LYS A 462 -6.54 5.85 33.27
CA LYS A 462 -7.61 5.14 32.55
C LYS A 462 -7.06 4.32 31.40
N ASN A 463 -6.00 4.77 30.76
CA ASN A 463 -5.33 4.11 29.64
C ASN A 463 -4.06 3.35 30.07
N HIS A 464 -4.15 2.59 31.16
CA HIS A 464 -3.01 1.88 31.77
C HIS A 464 -2.22 0.97 30.82
N GLU A 465 -2.87 0.35 29.81
CA GLU A 465 -2.15 -0.45 28.81
C GLU A 465 -1.22 0.40 27.92
N TYR A 466 -1.65 1.62 27.56
CA TYR A 466 -0.77 2.59 26.90
C TYR A 466 0.42 2.89 27.80
N PHE A 467 0.14 3.32 29.04
CA PHE A 467 1.16 3.76 29.96
C PHE A 467 2.21 2.68 30.24
N ALA A 468 1.78 1.41 30.36
CA ALA A 468 2.68 0.28 30.57
C ALA A 468 3.61 -0.04 29.39
N THR A 469 3.30 0.43 28.18
CA THR A 469 4.08 0.15 26.96
C THR A 469 4.64 1.41 26.28
N ARG A 470 4.43 2.57 26.90
CA ARG A 470 4.87 3.88 26.43
C ARG A 470 6.39 3.92 26.23
N LYS A 471 6.82 4.66 25.20
CA LYS A 471 8.24 4.97 24.92
C LYS A 471 8.44 6.50 24.87
N GLY A 472 9.70 6.94 24.95
CA GLY A 472 10.09 8.35 24.98
C GLY A 472 10.40 8.86 26.39
N ASP A 473 10.70 10.15 26.51
CA ASP A 473 11.11 10.80 27.77
C ASP A 473 10.20 10.49 28.96
N SER A 474 10.77 10.42 30.16
CA SER A 474 10.01 10.22 31.40
C SER A 474 9.09 11.41 31.68
N LEU A 475 7.79 11.15 31.85
CA LEU A 475 6.78 12.19 32.14
C LEU A 475 6.79 12.69 33.59
N PRO A 476 6.93 11.85 34.64
CA PRO A 476 6.80 12.30 36.02
C PRO A 476 7.72 13.45 36.42
N PRO A 477 9.02 13.50 36.01
CA PRO A 477 9.89 14.61 36.37
C PRO A 477 9.45 15.98 35.82
N LEU A 478 8.68 16.01 34.73
CA LEU A 478 8.25 17.25 34.07
C LEU A 478 6.81 17.65 34.39
N ASN A 479 6.10 16.82 35.13
CA ASN A 479 4.72 17.02 35.57
C ASN A 479 4.61 16.89 37.10
N SER A 480 5.69 17.28 37.79
CA SER A 480 5.87 17.13 39.25
C SER A 480 5.42 18.35 40.06
N GLU A 481 4.84 19.34 39.40
CA GLU A 481 4.31 20.57 39.99
C GLU A 481 3.31 20.27 41.10
N THR A 482 3.28 21.09 42.15
CA THR A 482 2.26 21.00 43.19
C THR A 482 0.89 21.39 42.64
N ASP A 483 0.83 22.46 41.84
CA ASP A 483 -0.38 22.85 41.12
C ASP A 483 -0.53 22.00 39.85
N LYS A 484 -1.55 21.16 39.85
CA LYS A 484 -1.83 20.22 38.76
C LYS A 484 -2.73 20.80 37.66
N ASN A 485 -3.21 22.04 37.84
CA ASN A 485 -3.91 22.77 36.79
C ASN A 485 -2.95 23.41 35.77
N LEU A 486 -1.64 23.38 36.04
CA LEU A 486 -0.63 23.84 35.08
C LEU A 486 -0.57 22.92 33.86
N ALA A 487 -0.05 23.47 32.76
CA ALA A 487 0.06 22.76 31.49
C ALA A 487 0.92 21.50 31.60
N ALA A 488 0.39 20.39 31.11
CA ALA A 488 1.10 19.13 31.03
C ALA A 488 2.23 19.21 29.99
N THR A 489 3.31 18.49 30.28
CA THR A 489 4.45 18.31 29.38
C THR A 489 4.51 16.87 28.90
N CYS A 490 4.53 16.66 27.59
CA CYS A 490 4.53 15.31 27.01
C CYS A 490 5.18 15.24 25.63
N THR A 491 5.45 14.02 25.16
CA THR A 491 5.99 13.78 23.82
C THR A 491 4.86 13.88 22.78
N PHE A 492 5.20 14.05 21.50
CA PHE A 492 4.20 14.09 20.44
C PHE A 492 3.40 12.77 20.35
N TYR A 493 4.03 11.64 20.65
CA TYR A 493 3.34 10.35 20.65
C TYR A 493 2.32 10.24 21.80
N ASP A 494 2.60 10.82 22.96
CA ASP A 494 1.63 10.94 24.04
C ASP A 494 0.42 11.74 23.62
N VAL A 495 0.65 12.85 22.91
CA VAL A 495 -0.43 13.69 22.37
C VAL A 495 -1.33 12.89 21.42
N LEU A 496 -0.74 12.14 20.48
CA LEU A 496 -1.54 11.31 19.57
C LEU A 496 -2.34 10.23 20.32
N ALA A 497 -1.71 9.55 21.29
CA ALA A 497 -2.40 8.56 22.10
C ALA A 497 -3.53 9.17 22.95
N TYR A 498 -3.30 10.38 23.51
CA TYR A 498 -4.28 11.15 24.26
C TYR A 498 -5.46 11.54 23.37
N ILE A 499 -5.21 12.06 22.17
CA ILE A 499 -6.26 12.44 21.22
C ILE A 499 -7.14 11.22 20.92
N ASN A 500 -6.57 10.11 20.47
CA ASN A 500 -7.34 8.90 20.18
C ASN A 500 -8.14 8.37 21.37
N TRP A 501 -7.64 8.53 22.61
CA TRP A 501 -8.40 8.20 23.81
C TRP A 501 -9.54 9.19 24.04
N ALA A 502 -9.27 10.49 24.00
CA ALA A 502 -10.25 11.54 24.21
C ALA A 502 -11.37 11.52 23.17
N GLU A 503 -11.07 11.18 21.91
CA GLU A 503 -12.07 10.97 20.86
C GLU A 503 -13.05 9.86 21.22
N LYS A 504 -12.57 8.75 21.82
CA LYS A 504 -13.42 7.63 22.25
C LYS A 504 -14.29 8.01 23.45
N GLU A 505 -13.75 8.76 24.39
CA GLU A 505 -14.50 9.23 25.57
C GLU A 505 -15.58 10.27 25.19
N THR A 506 -15.25 11.16 24.26
CA THR A 506 -16.10 12.31 23.94
C THR A 506 -16.99 12.09 22.72
N ASN A 507 -16.64 11.16 21.83
CA ASN A 507 -17.23 10.99 20.50
C ASN A 507 -17.20 12.30 19.68
N VAL A 508 -16.06 13.01 19.73
CA VAL A 508 -15.77 14.24 18.98
C VAL A 508 -14.44 14.05 18.25
N PRO A 509 -14.30 14.48 16.98
CA PRO A 509 -13.08 14.32 16.18
C PRO A 509 -12.04 15.36 16.57
N LEU A 510 -11.26 15.05 17.59
CA LEU A 510 -10.28 15.93 18.20
C LEU A 510 -8.97 15.87 17.43
N ARG A 511 -8.29 17.01 17.33
CA ARG A 511 -6.96 17.11 16.74
C ARG A 511 -6.19 18.27 17.36
N LEU A 512 -4.95 18.45 16.93
CA LEU A 512 -4.19 19.68 17.22
C LEU A 512 -4.59 20.79 16.25
N LEU A 513 -4.30 22.03 16.63
CA LEU A 513 -4.29 23.16 15.72
C LEU A 513 -3.19 22.95 14.66
N ALA A 514 -3.53 23.19 13.40
CA ALA A 514 -2.53 23.36 12.35
C ALA A 514 -1.76 24.67 12.58
N TYR A 515 -0.59 24.81 11.95
CA TYR A 515 0.27 25.97 12.13
C TYR A 515 -0.42 27.30 11.78
N ASP A 516 -1.10 27.34 10.64
CA ASP A 516 -1.87 28.51 10.19
C ASP A 516 -3.04 28.82 11.13
N GLU A 517 -3.73 27.79 11.62
CA GLU A 517 -4.80 27.94 12.62
C GLU A 517 -4.25 28.48 13.93
N TYR A 518 -3.13 27.98 14.43
CA TYR A 518 -2.51 28.44 15.67
C TYR A 518 -2.14 29.94 15.58
N LEU A 519 -1.52 30.35 14.48
CA LEU A 519 -1.21 31.75 14.21
C LEU A 519 -2.47 32.62 14.14
N ALA A 520 -3.53 32.13 13.50
CA ALA A 520 -4.80 32.84 13.41
C ALA A 520 -5.49 32.95 14.78
N VAL A 521 -5.49 31.89 15.61
CA VAL A 521 -5.99 31.96 16.99
C VAL A 521 -5.19 32.97 17.82
N ARG A 522 -3.92 33.18 17.48
CA ARG A 522 -3.03 34.14 18.15
C ARG A 522 -3.08 35.55 17.56
N ASP A 523 -3.84 35.79 16.48
CA ASP A 523 -3.73 36.98 15.62
C ASP A 523 -2.26 37.34 15.26
N ASN A 524 -1.38 36.35 15.15
CA ASN A 524 0.08 36.52 14.99
C ASN A 524 0.75 37.36 16.10
N GLU A 525 0.13 37.48 17.28
CA GLU A 525 0.64 38.28 18.39
C GLU A 525 1.69 37.50 19.20
N VAL A 526 2.84 38.12 19.41
CA VAL A 526 3.92 37.61 20.28
C VAL A 526 3.73 38.08 21.72
N GLY A 527 4.15 37.27 22.68
CA GLY A 527 4.12 37.60 24.10
C GLY A 527 5.19 38.62 24.48
N LYS A 528 5.11 39.20 25.69
CA LYS A 528 6.08 40.19 26.18
C LYS A 528 7.46 39.56 26.35
N SER A 529 7.50 38.27 26.66
CA SER A 529 8.74 37.51 26.84
C SER A 529 9.43 37.14 25.52
N ALA A 530 8.83 37.44 24.36
CA ALA A 530 9.34 37.01 23.05
C ALA A 530 10.80 37.41 22.77
N HIS A 531 11.21 38.59 23.25
CA HIS A 531 12.57 39.13 23.05
C HIS A 531 13.53 38.85 24.22
N PHE A 532 13.07 38.15 25.27
CA PHE A 532 13.88 37.82 26.44
C PHE A 532 14.49 36.42 26.31
N ASN A 533 15.82 36.36 26.24
CA ASN A 533 16.60 35.11 26.16
C ASN A 533 17.17 34.65 27.51
N LYS A 534 16.80 35.29 28.62
CA LYS A 534 17.35 34.92 29.95
C LYS A 534 16.51 33.78 30.52
N GLY A 535 17.04 32.55 30.49
CA GLY A 535 16.40 31.31 30.96
C GLY A 535 15.98 31.28 32.43
N ARG A 536 14.96 32.06 32.77
CA ARG A 536 14.40 32.20 34.13
C ARG A 536 13.00 31.64 34.27
N ASP A 537 12.37 31.21 33.17
CA ASP A 537 10.99 30.73 33.18
C ASP A 537 10.89 29.25 33.55
N MET A 538 12.02 28.53 33.50
CA MET A 538 12.14 27.12 33.84
C MET A 538 13.32 26.90 34.79
N THR A 539 13.13 26.05 35.79
CA THR A 539 14.16 25.69 36.77
C THR A 539 14.28 24.18 36.86
N PHE A 540 15.52 23.68 36.80
CA PHE A 540 15.80 22.28 37.08
C PHE A 540 15.99 22.08 38.58
N HIS A 541 15.36 21.05 39.13
CA HIS A 541 15.56 20.64 40.51
C HIS A 541 16.10 19.22 40.54
N THR A 542 17.20 19.08 41.26
CA THR A 542 17.78 17.79 41.65
C THR A 542 16.92 17.08 42.69
N PRO A 543 17.06 15.75 42.86
CA PRO A 543 16.37 15.00 43.91
C PRO A 543 16.66 15.49 45.34
N ASP A 544 17.84 16.06 45.60
CA ASP A 544 18.24 16.65 46.89
C ASP A 544 17.78 18.12 47.06
N GLY A 545 17.07 18.68 46.08
CA GLY A 545 16.44 19.99 46.16
C GLY A 545 17.30 21.16 45.68
N ARG A 546 18.54 20.91 45.23
CA ARG A 546 19.37 21.93 44.55
C ARG A 546 18.72 22.39 43.25
N GLN A 547 18.74 23.69 43.03
CA GLN A 547 18.12 24.36 41.87
C GLN A 547 19.16 24.82 40.85
N TYR A 548 18.85 24.66 39.57
CA TYR A 548 19.57 25.27 38.45
C TYR A 548 18.60 26.15 37.65
N PRO A 549 18.70 27.48 37.78
CA PRO A 549 17.97 28.41 36.92
C PRO A 549 18.51 28.30 35.49
N GLY A 550 17.71 27.76 34.57
CA GLY A 550 18.16 27.43 33.21
C GLY A 550 18.89 26.08 33.11
N HIS A 551 19.63 25.86 32.03
CA HIS A 551 20.22 24.54 31.73
C HIS A 551 21.28 24.15 32.78
N PRO A 552 21.22 22.93 33.34
CA PRO A 552 22.21 22.47 34.33
C PRO A 552 23.60 22.25 33.71
N PRO A 553 24.68 22.17 34.51
CA PRO A 553 26.01 21.80 34.00
C PRO A 553 25.99 20.41 33.38
N TYR A 554 26.98 20.11 32.53
CA TYR A 554 27.13 18.76 31.96
C TYR A 554 27.24 17.72 33.08
N MET A 555 26.43 16.66 32.98
CA MET A 555 26.36 15.54 33.91
C MET A 555 26.06 14.26 33.13
N ASN A 556 26.19 13.10 33.78
CA ASN A 556 25.83 11.84 33.14
C ASN A 556 24.31 11.76 32.89
N GLU A 557 23.92 10.86 31.99
CA GLU A 557 22.53 10.70 31.55
C GLU A 557 21.58 10.37 32.71
N SER A 558 21.98 9.45 33.61
CA SER A 558 21.15 9.09 34.77
C SER A 558 20.88 10.24 35.72
N ASP A 559 21.88 11.10 35.95
CA ASP A 559 21.74 12.27 36.82
C ASP A 559 20.84 13.32 36.15
N PHE A 560 21.00 13.52 34.85
CA PHE A 560 20.15 14.43 34.07
C PHE A 560 18.70 13.95 34.03
N ASP A 561 18.48 12.66 33.82
CA ASP A 561 17.15 12.05 33.78
C ASP A 561 16.41 12.16 35.10
N ALA A 562 17.13 12.08 36.22
CA ALA A 562 16.59 12.25 37.57
C ALA A 562 16.15 13.69 37.88
N LEU A 563 16.63 14.70 37.12
CA LEU A 563 16.22 16.09 37.32
C LEU A 563 14.73 16.28 37.01
N THR A 564 14.06 17.06 37.85
CA THR A 564 12.74 17.60 37.55
C THR A 564 12.88 18.96 36.87
N LEU A 565 12.03 19.27 35.90
CA LEU A 565 11.97 20.59 35.27
C LEU A 565 10.64 21.23 35.67
N ARG A 566 10.69 22.40 36.28
CA ARG A 566 9.50 23.09 36.80
C ARG A 566 9.36 24.48 36.22
N PHE A 567 8.11 24.91 36.07
CA PHE A 567 7.80 26.31 35.80
C PHE A 567 8.32 27.20 36.94
N SER A 568 8.74 28.41 36.61
CA SER A 568 9.07 29.44 37.58
C SER A 568 7.82 29.86 38.37
N GLU A 569 8.00 30.25 39.63
CA GLU A 569 6.91 30.79 40.47
C GLU A 569 6.29 32.07 39.90
N ASN A 570 7.02 32.78 39.01
CA ASN A 570 6.57 33.99 38.34
C ASN A 570 6.11 33.73 36.90
N LEU A 571 5.53 32.55 36.61
CA LEU A 571 5.00 32.24 35.29
C LEU A 571 3.89 33.24 34.91
N THR A 572 4.05 33.90 33.77
CA THR A 572 3.07 34.86 33.25
C THR A 572 2.31 34.29 32.06
N ASN A 573 1.02 34.59 31.99
CA ASN A 573 0.16 34.28 30.86
C ASN A 573 -0.34 35.57 30.20
N PHE A 574 -0.86 35.45 28.99
CA PHE A 574 -1.66 36.47 28.33
C PHE A 574 -2.84 35.84 27.61
N GLU A 575 -3.92 36.60 27.46
CA GLU A 575 -5.15 36.12 26.85
C GLU A 575 -5.21 36.55 25.39
N LYS A 576 -5.65 35.63 24.52
CA LYS A 576 -6.03 35.93 23.14
C LYS A 576 -7.21 35.09 22.70
N ASN A 577 -8.21 35.72 22.08
CA ASN A 577 -9.43 35.04 21.61
C ASN A 577 -10.11 34.18 22.69
N GLY A 578 -10.05 34.63 23.95
CA GLY A 578 -10.64 33.93 25.11
C GLY A 578 -9.87 32.70 25.59
N LEU A 579 -8.62 32.52 25.13
CA LEU A 579 -7.70 31.45 25.51
C LEU A 579 -6.47 32.03 26.21
N GLU A 580 -5.97 31.36 27.25
CA GLU A 580 -4.74 31.77 27.93
C GLU A 580 -3.51 31.10 27.33
N PHE A 581 -2.48 31.88 27.01
CA PHE A 581 -1.18 31.40 26.52
C PHE A 581 -0.07 31.72 27.51
N ILE A 582 0.86 30.77 27.68
CA ILE A 582 2.03 30.96 28.53
C ILE A 582 3.01 31.92 27.84
N ASP A 583 3.36 33.04 28.50
CA ASP A 583 4.32 34.03 28.02
C ASP A 583 5.75 33.61 28.33
N SER A 584 6.20 32.50 27.73
CA SER A 584 7.57 32.00 27.85
C SER A 584 8.14 31.50 26.53
N ASN A 585 9.42 31.79 26.30
CA ASN A 585 10.22 31.19 25.23
C ASN A 585 10.68 29.76 25.57
N PHE A 586 10.50 29.31 26.82
CA PHE A 586 10.85 27.96 27.28
C PHE A 586 9.63 27.05 27.40
N PHE A 587 8.46 27.53 26.97
CA PHE A 587 7.27 26.71 26.77
C PHE A 587 6.91 26.67 25.28
N ALA A 588 6.60 25.48 24.79
CA ALA A 588 6.17 25.25 23.42
C ALA A 588 4.86 24.45 23.39
N GLU A 589 4.14 24.54 22.26
CA GLU A 589 2.91 23.79 22.03
C GLU A 589 3.08 22.90 20.79
N TRP A 590 2.64 21.63 20.88
CA TRP A 590 2.58 20.72 19.72
C TRP A 590 1.50 21.15 18.73
N LEU A 591 1.83 21.07 17.44
CA LEU A 591 0.95 21.37 16.30
C LEU A 591 0.66 20.11 15.48
N LEU A 592 -0.38 20.19 14.64
CA LEU A 592 -0.89 19.08 13.83
C LEU A 592 0.18 18.43 12.94
N GLU A 593 1.12 19.23 12.44
CA GLU A 593 2.21 18.81 11.56
C GLU A 593 3.27 17.96 12.30
N GLY A 594 3.12 17.78 13.62
CA GLY A 594 4.09 17.09 14.47
C GLY A 594 5.37 17.89 14.66
N VAL A 595 5.21 19.22 14.72
CA VAL A 595 6.21 20.21 15.09
C VAL A 595 5.72 20.96 16.34
N SER A 596 6.59 21.73 16.98
CA SER A 596 6.19 22.54 18.14
C SER A 596 6.58 24.01 17.95
N ILE A 597 5.73 24.90 18.43
CA ILE A 597 5.91 26.36 18.36
C ILE A 597 6.11 26.94 19.76
N ARG A 598 7.09 27.84 19.93
CA ARG A 598 7.33 28.53 21.21
C ARG A 598 6.20 29.53 21.47
N SER A 599 5.59 29.45 22.64
CA SER A 599 4.36 30.19 22.93
C SER A 599 4.55 31.71 22.94
N ALA A 600 5.67 32.23 23.48
CA ALA A 600 5.90 33.68 23.48
C ALA A 600 6.28 34.23 22.11
N SER A 601 7.32 33.68 21.47
CA SER A 601 7.91 34.28 20.25
C SER A 601 7.30 33.81 18.94
N LEU A 602 6.45 32.79 18.93
CA LEU A 602 5.92 32.15 17.71
C LEU A 602 7.01 31.57 16.79
N THR A 603 8.19 31.26 17.36
CA THR A 603 9.31 30.64 16.66
C THR A 603 9.30 29.12 16.80
N SER A 604 10.17 28.44 16.05
CA SER A 604 10.33 26.99 16.10
C SER A 604 10.82 26.51 17.47
N PHE A 605 10.85 25.18 17.65
CA PHE A 605 11.44 24.57 18.84
C PHE A 605 12.86 25.10 19.15
N TYR A 606 13.66 25.39 18.12
CA TYR A 606 15.02 25.92 18.26
C TYR A 606 15.12 27.43 18.36
N GLY A 607 14.00 28.16 18.21
CA GLY A 607 13.95 29.62 18.29
C GLY A 607 14.21 30.33 16.96
N ASP A 608 14.04 29.64 15.82
CA ASP A 608 14.16 30.21 14.48
C ASP A 608 12.79 30.32 13.77
N ASP A 609 12.75 30.99 12.61
CA ASP A 609 11.50 31.24 11.88
C ASP A 609 11.02 30.03 11.04
N TYR A 610 11.71 28.89 11.11
CA TYR A 610 11.45 27.73 10.23
C TYR A 610 10.56 26.67 10.89
N ILE A 611 9.43 27.05 11.51
CA ILE A 611 8.58 26.20 12.36
C ILE A 611 8.26 24.82 11.72
N ILE A 612 7.78 24.81 10.47
CA ILE A 612 7.39 23.57 9.77
C ILE A 612 8.58 22.66 9.45
N ARG A 613 9.79 23.23 9.31
CA ARG A 613 11.00 22.49 8.91
C ARG A 613 11.91 22.15 10.09
N ALA A 614 11.86 22.94 11.17
CA ALA A 614 12.77 22.88 12.31
C ALA A 614 12.06 22.31 13.55
N SER A 615 11.72 21.02 13.51
CA SER A 615 11.08 20.31 14.63
C SER A 615 12.10 19.77 15.63
N GLY A 616 11.77 19.85 16.91
CA GLY A 616 12.40 19.00 17.93
C GLY A 616 12.08 17.51 17.70
N PRO A 617 12.82 16.59 18.33
CA PRO A 617 12.50 15.17 18.31
C PRO A 617 11.10 14.90 18.88
N ARG A 618 10.30 14.07 18.21
CA ARG A 618 8.89 13.80 18.57
C ARG A 618 8.72 12.91 19.79
N ASP A 619 9.76 12.15 20.14
CA ASP A 619 9.84 11.33 21.35
C ASP A 619 10.43 12.07 22.56
N CYS A 620 10.72 13.37 22.40
CA CYS A 620 11.25 14.22 23.43
C CYS A 620 10.19 15.21 23.92
N THR A 621 10.27 15.54 25.20
CA THR A 621 9.43 16.54 25.89
C THR A 621 9.98 17.96 25.81
N GLY A 622 11.21 18.11 25.32
CA GLY A 622 11.97 19.36 25.29
C GLY A 622 12.95 19.56 26.46
N LYS A 623 12.96 18.65 27.45
CA LYS A 623 13.76 18.76 28.68
C LYS A 623 15.23 19.06 28.42
N TYR A 624 15.86 18.42 27.43
CA TYR A 624 17.26 18.62 27.05
C TYR A 624 17.61 20.05 26.60
N LYS A 625 16.61 20.89 26.29
CA LYS A 625 16.76 22.32 25.99
C LYS A 625 16.24 23.21 27.11
N GLY A 626 15.84 22.64 28.25
CA GLY A 626 15.12 23.36 29.31
C GLY A 626 13.75 23.85 28.84
N VAL A 627 13.15 23.16 27.87
CA VAL A 627 11.84 23.50 27.31
C VAL A 627 10.81 22.49 27.79
N LYS A 628 9.60 22.98 28.09
CA LYS A 628 8.41 22.14 28.26
C LYS A 628 7.51 22.25 27.04
N THR A 629 7.05 21.13 26.50
CA THR A 629 6.12 21.11 25.38
C THR A 629 4.75 20.56 25.80
N GLY A 630 3.73 21.43 25.78
CA GLY A 630 2.33 21.09 26.01
C GLY A 630 1.52 21.03 24.71
N PHE A 631 0.21 20.99 24.81
CA PHE A 631 -0.69 20.97 23.65
C PHE A 631 -2.10 21.41 24.00
N ARG A 632 -2.87 21.76 22.96
CA ARG A 632 -4.31 22.03 23.01
C ARG A 632 -5.02 21.20 21.97
N LEU A 633 -6.29 20.98 22.19
CA LEU A 633 -7.16 20.28 21.25
C LEU A 633 -8.09 21.25 20.55
N CYS A 634 -8.42 20.93 19.31
CA CYS A 634 -9.47 21.61 18.58
C CYS A 634 -10.30 20.63 17.74
N TYR A 635 -11.47 21.10 17.32
CA TYR A 635 -12.32 20.45 16.34
C TYR A 635 -13.20 21.52 15.66
N GLU A 636 -13.70 21.23 14.46
CA GLU A 636 -14.60 22.13 13.76
C GLU A 636 -16.03 21.97 14.30
N ILE A 637 -16.74 23.08 14.54
CA ILE A 637 -18.16 22.97 14.87
C ILE A 637 -18.93 22.73 13.56
N GLY A 638 -19.69 21.63 13.51
CA GLY A 638 -20.57 21.37 12.39
C GLY A 638 -21.74 22.37 12.39
N GLN A 639 -22.24 22.68 11.18
CA GLN A 639 -23.41 23.54 11.02
C GLN A 639 -24.68 22.90 11.57
#